data_AF-A0A8H4RLG1-F1
#
_entry.id   AF-A0A8H4RLG1-F1
#
_cell.length_a   1.000
_cell.length_b   1.000
_cell.length_c   1.000
_cell.angle_alpha   90.00
_cell.angle_beta   90.00
_cell.angle_gamma   90.00
#
_symmetry.space_group_name_H-M   'P 1'
#
loop_
_entity.id
_entity.type
_entity.pdbx_description
1 polymer ?
#
loop_
_entity_poly.entity_id
_entity_poly.type
_entity_poly.pdbx_seq_one_letter_code
_entity_poly.pdbx_strand_id
1 'polypeptide(L)'
;MTDITPIFNELLKAHDARPIAKPSLTLQNIDEFLKEAYRINSHIASLNAYLRGIRQSYLSTAPPPRRTNISSKERQWKYLTDRQREEIDAETKQLLRELNASIRNLADAEQLRQNTATTLTRKKFARLGLGAIGKWAAGGAGQTKSTEQELEEAKANAISGHRESVLWYLRQKLQECGSFQASMMEKRILREVEKNRSVLANSKTGPMPELGGFGEAPVPPSKNGASAAAHRESRELYPEQDLSPEQIQLFEKENQDMLKHYENTLDQVRTAEKSLVEISELQTQLVNNLATQSAHIDQLVADSFLTTENVGGGNKQLKKATERKSTAKPGSSPSTATAHYPPPTTPHPRFRLRHLQGTNMTPSATSVFSSESYPFATSNTSFSPKLRLQSITGHMSQFAATSFTAEAVPQAPEDPLFGLMAAYRADTFDKKVDLGIGAYRDDNAKPWVLPVVKRADEILRTDPALNHEYLPIAGLATFTSAAAKLILGESSPALLEKRATSFQTISGTGAVHMGALFLSKFFPGNPTVYFSNPTWANHHQIFSNVGLPIATYPYFSKSTKGLDFEGMKRGIAEAPDHSIILLHACAHNPTGVDPTQEQWKELAVLLKEKSHFPFFDCAYQGFASGDLAKDAWAVRYFVEEGFELCIAQSFAKNFGLYGERAGCFHFVTGPGVDAQTTIGRISSQLAILQRSEISNPPAYGARIAGLIMNDEELFKEWEENLRTMSGRIISMRKALRSKLEELGTPGTWNHITDQIGMFSFTGLTEKQVLQIREDAHVYMTKNGRISMAGLNTGNVEYFAKAVDKAVRESQ
;
A
#
# COMPACT_ATOMS: atom_id res chain seq x y z
N MET A 1 -27.53 6.64 24.68
CA MET A 1 -26.71 7.49 25.59
C MET A 1 -27.58 7.87 26.77
N THR A 2 -27.01 7.96 27.97
CA THR A 2 -27.72 8.42 29.17
C THR A 2 -27.90 9.95 29.11
N ASP A 3 -29.03 10.48 29.57
CA ASP A 3 -29.25 11.93 29.62
C ASP A 3 -28.52 12.56 30.81
N ILE A 4 -27.40 13.23 30.54
CA ILE A 4 -26.58 13.92 31.55
C ILE A 4 -27.04 15.36 31.85
N THR A 5 -28.11 15.84 31.19
CA THR A 5 -28.64 17.20 31.41
C THR A 5 -28.98 17.50 32.88
N PRO A 6 -29.52 16.57 33.70
CA PRO A 6 -29.74 16.81 35.12
C PRO A 6 -28.43 17.09 35.88
N ILE A 7 -27.41 16.24 35.69
CA ILE A 7 -26.10 16.35 36.36
C ILE A 7 -25.40 17.66 35.95
N PHE A 8 -25.45 18.00 34.66
CA PHE A 8 -24.88 19.26 34.17
C PHE A 8 -25.63 20.48 34.74
N ASN A 9 -26.94 20.40 34.92
CA ASN A 9 -27.74 21.46 35.54
C ASN A 9 -27.51 21.60 37.06
N GLU A 10 -27.10 20.54 37.76
CA GLU A 10 -26.63 20.65 39.15
C GLU A 10 -25.26 21.31 39.23
N LEU A 11 -24.32 20.95 38.35
CA LEU A 11 -23.02 21.63 38.26
C LEU A 11 -23.15 23.12 37.90
N LEU A 12 -24.06 23.47 36.98
CA LEU A 12 -24.34 24.88 36.65
C LEU A 12 -24.87 25.65 37.87
N LYS A 13 -25.82 25.07 38.63
CA LYS A 13 -26.31 25.66 39.89
C LYS A 13 -25.21 25.84 40.93
N ALA A 14 -24.30 24.88 41.05
CA ALA A 14 -23.16 24.94 41.99
C ALA A 14 -22.14 26.06 41.65
N HIS A 15 -22.25 26.67 40.47
CA HIS A 15 -21.42 27.77 40.00
C HIS A 15 -22.25 29.03 39.62
N ASP A 16 -23.45 29.20 40.21
CA ASP A 16 -24.39 30.31 39.95
C ASP A 16 -24.78 30.53 38.46
N ALA A 17 -24.55 29.53 37.62
CA ALA A 17 -24.89 29.55 36.21
C ALA A 17 -26.34 29.08 35.96
N ARG A 18 -27.01 29.68 34.97
CA ARG A 18 -28.40 29.35 34.63
C ARG A 18 -28.52 27.91 34.13
N PRO A 19 -29.44 27.08 34.68
CA PRO A 19 -29.72 25.75 34.15
C PRO A 19 -30.19 25.79 32.69
N ILE A 20 -29.75 24.81 31.90
CA ILE A 20 -30.15 24.62 30.51
C ILE A 20 -31.46 23.84 30.46
N ALA A 21 -32.48 24.42 29.84
CA ALA A 21 -33.72 23.72 29.54
C ALA A 21 -33.48 22.63 28.49
N LYS A 22 -33.98 21.41 28.74
CA LYS A 22 -33.87 20.28 27.81
C LYS A 22 -34.58 20.62 26.48
N PRO A 23 -33.87 20.67 25.33
CA PRO A 23 -34.48 21.11 24.08
C PRO A 23 -35.57 20.16 23.57
N SER A 24 -36.71 20.71 23.15
CA SER A 24 -37.76 19.97 22.44
C SER A 24 -37.36 19.74 20.98
N LEU A 25 -36.54 18.72 20.76
CA LEU A 25 -36.06 18.32 19.43
C LEU A 25 -37.17 17.59 18.65
N THR A 26 -37.96 18.34 17.89
CA THR A 26 -38.88 17.81 16.87
C THR A 26 -38.23 17.89 15.48
N LEU A 27 -38.64 17.02 14.55
CA LEU A 27 -38.16 17.02 13.15
C LEU A 27 -38.46 18.33 12.39
N GLN A 28 -39.38 19.15 12.90
CA GLN A 28 -39.71 20.48 12.36
C GLN A 28 -38.65 21.54 12.73
N ASN A 29 -37.94 21.35 13.85
CA ASN A 29 -37.05 22.34 14.47
C ASN A 29 -35.55 22.09 14.25
N ILE A 30 -35.19 21.05 13.49
CA ILE A 30 -33.81 20.74 13.09
C ILE A 30 -33.46 21.37 11.73
N ASP A 31 -32.18 21.46 11.40
CA ASP A 31 -31.73 22.02 10.12
C ASP A 31 -31.92 21.07 8.92
N GLU A 32 -31.86 21.61 7.69
CA GLU A 32 -32.12 20.87 6.45
C GLU A 32 -31.11 19.73 6.18
N PHE A 33 -29.86 19.87 6.63
CA PHE A 33 -28.87 18.79 6.51
C PHE A 33 -29.27 17.62 7.40
N LEU A 34 -29.69 17.89 8.63
CA LEU A 34 -30.18 16.86 9.56
C LEU A 34 -31.50 16.25 9.06
N LYS A 35 -32.41 17.02 8.47
CA LYS A 35 -33.64 16.48 7.85
C LYS A 35 -33.33 15.47 6.76
N GLU A 36 -32.43 15.80 5.83
CA GLU A 36 -32.05 14.88 4.75
C GLU A 36 -31.24 13.68 5.28
N ALA A 37 -30.38 13.87 6.28
CA ALA A 37 -29.72 12.77 6.98
C ALA A 37 -30.72 11.81 7.63
N TYR A 38 -31.76 12.31 8.31
CA TYR A 38 -32.84 11.48 8.84
C TYR A 38 -33.64 10.78 7.73
N ARG A 39 -33.89 11.44 6.58
CA ARG A 39 -34.57 10.83 5.43
C ARG A 39 -33.76 9.65 4.88
N ILE A 40 -32.48 9.87 4.58
CA ILE A 40 -31.55 8.82 4.12
C ILE A 40 -31.48 7.68 5.14
N ASN A 41 -31.31 7.97 6.44
CA ASN A 41 -31.28 6.95 7.49
C ASN A 41 -32.59 6.13 7.55
N SER A 42 -33.74 6.79 7.40
CA SER A 42 -35.05 6.11 7.40
C SER A 42 -35.21 5.16 6.21
N HIS A 43 -34.68 5.51 5.04
CA HIS A 43 -34.67 4.65 3.86
C HIS A 43 -33.72 3.46 4.04
N ILE A 44 -32.51 3.68 4.55
CA ILE A 44 -31.55 2.60 4.87
C ILE A 44 -32.16 1.63 5.91
N ALA A 45 -32.77 2.15 6.98
CA ALA A 45 -33.42 1.36 8.01
C ALA A 45 -34.60 0.54 7.43
N SER A 46 -35.40 1.15 6.55
CA SER A 46 -36.52 0.48 5.87
C SER A 46 -36.04 -0.64 4.95
N LEU A 47 -34.96 -0.42 4.19
CA LEU A 47 -34.37 -1.44 3.31
C LEU A 47 -33.78 -2.61 4.11
N ASN A 48 -33.04 -2.31 5.19
CA ASN A 48 -32.50 -3.31 6.10
C ASN A 48 -33.60 -4.14 6.79
N ALA A 49 -34.71 -3.50 7.21
CA ALA A 49 -35.87 -4.17 7.76
C ALA A 49 -36.59 -5.06 6.71
N TYR A 50 -36.76 -4.56 5.49
CA TYR A 50 -37.33 -5.31 4.36
C TYR A 50 -36.51 -6.58 4.06
N LEU A 51 -35.20 -6.43 3.84
CA LEU A 51 -34.28 -7.55 3.56
C LEU A 51 -34.29 -8.59 4.69
N ARG A 52 -34.37 -8.15 5.96
CA ARG A 52 -34.50 -9.06 7.11
C ARG A 52 -35.84 -9.79 7.14
N GLY A 53 -36.93 -9.14 6.76
CA GLY A 53 -38.27 -9.75 6.65
C GLY A 53 -38.34 -10.82 5.58
N ILE A 54 -37.81 -10.56 4.38
CA ILE A 54 -37.84 -11.52 3.26
C ILE A 54 -36.80 -12.64 3.36
N ARG A 55 -35.79 -12.53 4.25
CA ARG A 55 -34.63 -13.44 4.31
C ARG A 55 -35.00 -14.93 4.26
N GLN A 56 -36.06 -15.34 4.96
CA GLN A 56 -36.45 -16.74 5.05
C GLN A 56 -37.06 -17.27 3.74
N SER A 57 -37.92 -16.50 3.06
CA SER A 57 -38.52 -16.91 1.78
C SER A 57 -37.56 -16.71 0.59
N TYR A 58 -36.67 -15.70 0.65
CA TYR A 58 -35.58 -15.50 -0.30
C TYR A 58 -34.62 -16.70 -0.30
N LEU A 59 -34.17 -17.15 0.88
CA LEU A 59 -33.24 -18.30 1.01
C LEU A 59 -33.92 -19.69 0.91
N SER A 60 -35.25 -19.75 0.85
CA SER A 60 -36.00 -21.02 0.76
C SER A 60 -35.98 -21.58 -0.66
N THR A 61 -35.67 -22.87 -0.80
CA THR A 61 -35.71 -23.63 -2.06
C THR A 61 -36.98 -24.49 -2.22
N ALA A 62 -37.91 -24.41 -1.26
CA ALA A 62 -39.11 -25.27 -1.23
C ALA A 62 -40.19 -24.82 -2.25
N PRO A 63 -40.75 -25.75 -3.06
CA PRO A 63 -41.84 -25.41 -3.97
C PRO A 63 -43.15 -25.07 -3.23
N PRO A 64 -43.99 -24.18 -3.76
CA PRO A 64 -45.26 -23.81 -3.13
C PRO A 64 -46.26 -25.00 -3.11
N PRO A 65 -47.02 -25.19 -2.01
CA PRO A 65 -47.93 -26.33 -1.87
C PRO A 65 -49.12 -26.25 -2.84
N ARG A 66 -49.39 -27.34 -3.58
CA ARG A 66 -50.38 -27.37 -4.68
C ARG A 66 -51.84 -27.12 -4.29
N ARG A 67 -52.24 -27.30 -3.03
CA ARG A 67 -53.60 -26.96 -2.50
C ARG A 67 -53.58 -26.59 -1.02
N THR A 68 -54.23 -25.50 -0.64
CA THR A 68 -54.80 -25.14 0.69
C THR A 68 -55.35 -23.71 0.67
N ASN A 69 -56.37 -23.41 1.47
CA ASN A 69 -56.94 -22.06 1.60
C ASN A 69 -56.01 -21.15 2.41
N ILE A 70 -55.20 -20.34 1.71
CA ILE A 70 -54.32 -19.32 2.28
C ILE A 70 -54.49 -18.04 1.46
N SER A 71 -54.54 -16.88 2.12
CA SER A 71 -54.73 -15.58 1.46
C SER A 71 -53.69 -15.34 0.36
N SER A 72 -54.11 -14.71 -0.74
CA SER A 72 -53.22 -14.41 -1.88
C SER A 72 -52.00 -13.59 -1.46
N LYS A 73 -52.19 -12.61 -0.57
CA LYS A 73 -51.11 -11.80 0.00
C LYS A 73 -50.17 -12.61 0.92
N GLU A 74 -50.67 -13.58 1.68
CA GLU A 74 -49.83 -14.41 2.56
C GLU A 74 -48.99 -15.42 1.78
N ARG A 75 -49.54 -15.98 0.69
CA ARG A 75 -48.77 -16.85 -0.22
C ARG A 75 -47.57 -16.12 -0.83
N GLN A 76 -47.77 -14.86 -1.23
CA GLN A 76 -46.82 -14.06 -2.01
C GLN A 76 -45.49 -13.76 -1.29
N TRP A 77 -45.50 -13.66 0.05
CA TRP A 77 -44.29 -13.42 0.85
C TRP A 77 -43.65 -14.70 1.42
N LYS A 78 -44.38 -15.82 1.43
CA LYS A 78 -43.95 -17.07 2.06
C LYS A 78 -43.16 -18.00 1.12
N TYR A 79 -43.37 -17.84 -0.18
CA TYR A 79 -42.64 -18.54 -1.24
C TYR A 79 -42.31 -17.55 -2.36
N LEU A 80 -41.03 -17.46 -2.75
CA LEU A 80 -40.58 -16.65 -3.90
C LEU A 80 -40.17 -17.56 -5.06
N THR A 81 -40.40 -17.10 -6.28
CA THR A 81 -39.83 -17.69 -7.51
C THR A 81 -38.43 -17.12 -7.78
N ASP A 82 -37.63 -17.81 -8.59
CA ASP A 82 -36.23 -17.39 -8.87
C ASP A 82 -36.17 -16.02 -9.55
N ARG A 83 -37.08 -15.79 -10.51
CA ARG A 83 -37.34 -14.48 -11.10
C ARG A 83 -37.65 -13.40 -10.04
N GLN A 84 -38.47 -13.68 -9.03
CA GLN A 84 -38.74 -12.70 -7.96
C GLN A 84 -37.52 -12.44 -7.08
N ARG A 85 -36.64 -13.45 -6.87
CA ARG A 85 -35.36 -13.24 -6.18
C ARG A 85 -34.44 -12.32 -6.99
N GLU A 86 -34.37 -12.54 -8.31
CA GLU A 86 -33.60 -11.69 -9.25
C GLU A 86 -34.13 -10.26 -9.33
N GLU A 87 -35.47 -10.08 -9.38
CA GLU A 87 -36.13 -8.76 -9.33
C GLU A 87 -35.78 -8.04 -8.01
N ILE A 88 -35.86 -8.73 -6.86
CA ILE A 88 -35.42 -8.21 -5.54
C ILE A 88 -33.92 -7.85 -5.53
N ASP A 89 -33.06 -8.67 -6.13
CA ASP A 89 -31.61 -8.45 -6.17
C ASP A 89 -31.27 -7.21 -7.02
N ALA A 90 -31.99 -7.00 -8.12
CA ALA A 90 -31.85 -5.83 -8.99
C ALA A 90 -32.37 -4.54 -8.30
N GLU A 91 -33.58 -4.57 -7.75
CA GLU A 91 -34.19 -3.44 -7.02
C GLU A 91 -33.33 -3.00 -5.83
N THR A 92 -32.88 -3.95 -5.00
CA THR A 92 -32.03 -3.65 -3.83
C THR A 92 -30.70 -3.04 -4.27
N LYS A 93 -30.08 -3.56 -5.34
CA LYS A 93 -28.82 -3.05 -5.91
C LYS A 93 -28.98 -1.64 -6.50
N GLN A 94 -30.16 -1.29 -7.01
CA GLN A 94 -30.50 0.08 -7.42
C GLN A 94 -30.67 0.99 -6.19
N LEU A 95 -31.47 0.60 -5.21
CA LEU A 95 -31.71 1.41 -4.00
C LEU A 95 -30.42 1.70 -3.23
N LEU A 96 -29.50 0.73 -3.09
CA LEU A 96 -28.19 0.95 -2.47
C LEU A 96 -27.33 1.98 -3.23
N ARG A 97 -27.43 2.04 -4.57
CA ARG A 97 -26.75 3.06 -5.40
C ARG A 97 -27.35 4.45 -5.22
N GLU A 98 -28.68 4.54 -5.20
CA GLU A 98 -29.41 5.80 -4.99
C GLU A 98 -29.15 6.38 -3.58
N LEU A 99 -29.08 5.53 -2.56
CA LEU A 99 -28.71 5.92 -1.20
C LEU A 99 -27.25 6.36 -1.10
N ASN A 100 -26.31 5.68 -1.79
CA ASN A 100 -24.91 6.11 -1.87
C ASN A 100 -24.79 7.49 -2.54
N ALA A 101 -25.49 7.70 -3.66
CA ALA A 101 -25.56 9.00 -4.32
C ALA A 101 -26.16 10.10 -3.43
N SER A 102 -27.20 9.78 -2.65
CA SER A 102 -27.81 10.72 -1.70
C SER A 102 -26.84 11.13 -0.58
N ILE A 103 -26.06 10.18 -0.03
CA ILE A 103 -25.01 10.47 0.97
C ILE A 103 -23.91 11.35 0.38
N ARG A 104 -23.50 11.12 -0.88
CA ARG A 104 -22.51 11.96 -1.56
C ARG A 104 -23.00 13.40 -1.72
N ASN A 105 -24.20 13.59 -2.28
CA ASN A 105 -24.80 14.91 -2.45
C ASN A 105 -24.90 15.69 -1.12
N LEU A 106 -25.20 14.99 -0.02
CA LEU A 106 -25.25 15.57 1.32
C LEU A 106 -23.85 15.93 1.87
N ALA A 107 -22.83 15.14 1.56
CA ALA A 107 -21.43 15.45 1.89
C ALA A 107 -20.89 16.63 1.08
N ASP A 108 -21.15 16.68 -0.22
CA ASP A 108 -20.73 17.77 -1.11
C ASP A 108 -21.38 19.11 -0.69
N ALA A 109 -22.63 19.07 -0.25
CA ALA A 109 -23.34 20.23 0.30
C ALA A 109 -22.71 20.73 1.62
N GLU A 110 -22.27 19.84 2.50
CA GLU A 110 -21.56 20.23 3.72
C GLU A 110 -20.16 20.75 3.42
N GLN A 111 -19.41 20.15 2.49
CA GLN A 111 -18.10 20.67 2.06
C GLN A 111 -18.22 22.09 1.49
N LEU A 112 -19.27 22.36 0.71
CA LEU A 112 -19.58 23.71 0.22
C LEU A 112 -19.91 24.67 1.37
N ARG A 113 -20.64 24.23 2.40
CA ARG A 113 -20.91 25.02 3.61
C ARG A 113 -19.62 25.32 4.39
N GLN A 114 -18.76 24.33 4.63
CA GLN A 114 -17.46 24.50 5.31
C GLN A 114 -16.63 25.57 4.58
N ASN A 115 -16.40 25.38 3.28
CA ASN A 115 -15.60 26.29 2.45
C ASN A 115 -16.16 27.72 2.44
N THR A 116 -17.50 27.84 2.43
CA THR A 116 -18.20 29.14 2.50
C THR A 116 -18.04 29.77 3.88
N ALA A 117 -18.22 29.02 4.97
CA ALA A 117 -18.09 29.51 6.34
C ALA A 117 -16.67 30.03 6.62
N THR A 118 -15.64 29.22 6.35
CA THR A 118 -14.23 29.61 6.52
C THR A 118 -13.89 30.84 5.67
N THR A 119 -14.42 30.94 4.45
CA THR A 119 -14.24 32.12 3.58
C THR A 119 -14.93 33.37 4.14
N LEU A 120 -16.12 33.25 4.74
CA LEU A 120 -16.85 34.36 5.35
C LEU A 120 -16.18 34.82 6.65
N THR A 121 -15.82 33.91 7.56
CA THR A 121 -15.08 34.20 8.79
C THR A 121 -13.78 34.95 8.47
N ARG A 122 -12.99 34.43 7.52
CA ARG A 122 -11.76 35.09 7.04
C ARG A 122 -12.04 36.50 6.51
N LYS A 123 -13.09 36.71 5.70
CA LYS A 123 -13.46 38.04 5.17
C LYS A 123 -13.99 39.00 6.24
N LYS A 124 -14.70 38.50 7.25
CA LYS A 124 -15.25 39.28 8.37
C LYS A 124 -14.12 39.86 9.23
N PHE A 125 -13.26 38.99 9.76
CA PHE A 125 -12.21 39.43 10.69
C PHE A 125 -11.02 40.11 10.00
N ALA A 126 -10.75 39.83 8.71
CA ALA A 126 -9.81 40.62 7.91
C ALA A 126 -10.25 42.08 7.70
N ARG A 127 -11.55 42.42 7.80
CA ARG A 127 -12.06 43.80 7.71
C ARG A 127 -12.15 44.52 9.05
N LEU A 128 -12.28 43.80 10.16
CA LEU A 128 -12.36 44.36 11.52
C LEU A 128 -10.98 44.62 12.15
N GLY A 129 -9.90 44.13 11.54
CA GLY A 129 -8.54 44.39 12.00
C GLY A 129 -8.10 45.84 11.79
N LEU A 130 -8.07 46.62 12.87
CA LEU A 130 -7.27 47.86 12.93
C LEU A 130 -5.83 47.57 12.46
N GLY A 131 -5.33 48.40 11.56
CA GLY A 131 -4.07 48.18 10.85
C GLY A 131 -2.86 48.02 11.79
N ALA A 132 -1.81 47.35 11.30
CA ALA A 132 -0.69 46.80 12.06
C ALA A 132 0.07 47.77 13.00
N ILE A 133 -0.14 49.08 12.89
CA ILE A 133 0.43 50.09 13.79
C ILE A 133 -0.29 50.08 15.16
N GLY A 134 -1.60 49.84 15.20
CA GLY A 134 -2.40 49.93 16.44
C GLY A 134 -2.13 48.80 17.44
N LYS A 135 -1.75 47.61 16.96
CA LYS A 135 -1.51 46.43 17.83
C LYS A 135 -0.14 46.41 18.51
N TRP A 136 0.84 47.20 18.05
CA TRP A 136 2.20 47.19 18.59
C TRP A 136 2.33 47.95 19.93
N ALA A 137 1.38 48.84 20.24
CA ALA A 137 1.39 49.67 21.45
C ALA A 137 1.03 48.93 22.75
N ALA A 138 0.58 47.68 22.69
CA ALA A 138 0.04 46.93 23.83
C ALA A 138 1.04 45.98 24.52
N GLY A 139 2.27 45.85 24.01
CA GLY A 139 3.23 44.84 24.46
C GLY A 139 3.04 43.48 23.78
N GLY A 140 4.14 42.78 23.49
CA GLY A 140 4.11 41.57 22.66
C GLY A 140 3.87 40.28 23.45
N ALA A 141 2.71 39.64 23.25
CA ALA A 141 2.47 38.24 23.62
C ALA A 141 1.37 37.60 22.74
N GLY A 142 1.74 36.64 21.90
CA GLY A 142 0.83 35.73 21.17
C GLY A 142 -0.01 36.34 20.03
N GLN A 143 -0.29 35.53 19.00
CA GLN A 143 -1.38 35.81 18.06
C GLN A 143 -2.71 35.42 18.70
N THR A 144 -3.24 36.27 19.59
CA THR A 144 -4.62 36.12 20.05
C THR A 144 -5.59 36.48 18.92
N LYS A 145 -6.39 35.50 18.49
CA LYS A 145 -7.59 35.76 17.68
C LYS A 145 -8.58 36.56 18.57
N SER A 146 -9.53 37.28 17.97
CA SER A 146 -10.55 37.93 18.83
C SER A 146 -11.42 36.85 19.45
N THR A 147 -11.89 37.05 20.69
CA THR A 147 -12.76 36.07 21.36
C THR A 147 -14.08 35.83 20.60
N GLU A 148 -14.53 36.80 19.80
CA GLU A 148 -15.63 36.62 18.83
C GLU A 148 -15.24 35.68 17.68
N GLN A 149 -14.05 35.85 17.11
CA GLN A 149 -13.50 34.98 16.05
C GLN A 149 -13.28 33.55 16.56
N GLU A 150 -12.67 33.38 17.74
CA GLU A 150 -12.46 32.07 18.36
C GLU A 150 -13.80 31.36 18.62
N LEU A 151 -14.82 32.11 19.07
CA LEU A 151 -16.16 31.56 19.29
C LEU A 151 -16.89 31.21 17.98
N GLU A 152 -16.72 31.98 16.90
CA GLU A 152 -17.31 31.64 15.59
C GLU A 152 -16.58 30.48 14.89
N GLU A 153 -15.25 30.41 14.97
CA GLU A 153 -14.46 29.28 14.48
C GLU A 153 -14.75 28.00 15.28
N ALA A 154 -14.80 28.05 16.61
CA ALA A 154 -15.17 26.91 17.44
C ALA A 154 -16.59 26.40 17.15
N LYS A 155 -17.57 27.29 16.93
CA LYS A 155 -18.92 26.91 16.49
C LYS A 155 -18.91 26.26 15.11
N ALA A 156 -18.17 26.82 14.15
CA ALA A 156 -18.07 26.27 12.79
C ALA A 156 -17.46 24.86 12.81
N ASN A 157 -16.41 24.65 13.61
CA ASN A 157 -15.71 23.37 13.75
C ASN A 157 -16.58 22.33 14.49
N ALA A 158 -17.30 22.72 15.54
CA ALA A 158 -18.22 21.84 16.25
C ALA A 158 -19.39 21.36 15.36
N ILE A 159 -19.92 22.24 14.51
CA ILE A 159 -20.91 21.87 13.48
C ILE A 159 -20.30 20.92 12.46
N SER A 160 -19.06 21.18 12.01
CA SER A 160 -18.33 20.35 11.05
C SER A 160 -18.19 18.91 11.55
N GLY A 161 -17.54 18.71 12.70
CA GLY A 161 -17.31 17.37 13.27
C GLY A 161 -18.60 16.60 13.61
N HIS A 162 -19.67 17.31 14.01
CA HIS A 162 -20.97 16.67 14.18
C HIS A 162 -21.56 16.17 12.85
N ARG A 163 -21.54 17.00 11.80
CA ARG A 163 -22.08 16.64 10.47
C ARG A 163 -21.24 15.56 9.78
N GLU A 164 -19.93 15.61 9.92
CA GLU A 164 -19.01 14.55 9.48
C GLU A 164 -19.30 13.21 10.20
N SER A 165 -19.54 13.24 11.52
CA SER A 165 -19.97 12.06 12.28
C SER A 165 -21.31 11.48 11.80
N VAL A 166 -22.25 12.34 11.41
CA VAL A 166 -23.54 11.92 10.81
C VAL A 166 -23.31 11.27 9.43
N LEU A 167 -22.49 11.86 8.56
CA LEU A 167 -22.17 11.28 7.25
C LEU A 167 -21.46 9.91 7.39
N TRP A 168 -20.52 9.80 8.33
CA TRP A 168 -19.86 8.53 8.67
C TRP A 168 -20.86 7.47 9.14
N TYR A 169 -21.79 7.82 10.04
CA TYR A 169 -22.83 6.90 10.50
C TYR A 169 -23.74 6.42 9.36
N LEU A 170 -24.14 7.31 8.44
CA LEU A 170 -24.94 6.95 7.26
C LEU A 170 -24.17 5.99 6.32
N ARG A 171 -22.87 6.25 6.08
CA ARG A 171 -22.00 5.35 5.29
C ARG A 171 -21.93 3.96 5.92
N GLN A 172 -21.65 3.88 7.23
CA GLN A 172 -21.60 2.61 7.97
C GLN A 172 -22.93 1.84 7.87
N LYS A 173 -24.08 2.52 8.07
CA LYS A 173 -25.40 1.87 8.01
C LYS A 173 -25.77 1.40 6.61
N LEU A 174 -25.36 2.12 5.56
CA LEU A 174 -25.52 1.67 4.18
C LEU A 174 -24.62 0.45 3.88
N GLN A 175 -23.38 0.44 4.37
CA GLN A 175 -22.44 -0.69 4.24
C GLN A 175 -22.97 -1.94 4.96
N GLU A 176 -23.45 -1.83 6.19
CA GLU A 176 -24.11 -2.92 6.93
C GLU A 176 -25.31 -3.51 6.17
N CYS A 177 -26.08 -2.67 5.48
CA CYS A 177 -27.21 -3.11 4.66
C CYS A 177 -26.74 -3.82 3.37
N GLY A 178 -25.67 -3.33 2.73
CA GLY A 178 -25.06 -3.93 1.54
C GLY A 178 -24.47 -5.31 1.80
N SER A 179 -23.62 -5.46 2.82
CA SER A 179 -23.06 -6.75 3.23
C SER A 179 -24.14 -7.74 3.68
N PHE A 180 -25.25 -7.26 4.25
CA PHE A 180 -26.39 -8.12 4.56
C PHE A 180 -27.07 -8.66 3.30
N GLN A 181 -27.23 -7.86 2.23
CA GLN A 181 -27.71 -8.36 0.93
C GLN A 181 -26.72 -9.37 0.34
N ALA A 182 -25.43 -9.03 0.27
CA ALA A 182 -24.39 -9.91 -0.28
C ALA A 182 -24.38 -11.28 0.41
N SER A 183 -24.50 -11.31 1.74
CA SER A 183 -24.61 -12.55 2.53
C SER A 183 -25.93 -13.32 2.34
N MET A 184 -26.98 -12.71 1.76
CA MET A 184 -28.15 -13.46 1.26
C MET A 184 -27.89 -14.03 -0.12
N MET A 185 -27.36 -13.23 -1.06
CA MET A 185 -27.05 -13.67 -2.43
C MET A 185 -26.06 -14.84 -2.44
N GLU A 186 -24.96 -14.75 -1.70
CA GLU A 186 -23.97 -15.83 -1.59
C GLU A 186 -24.61 -17.12 -1.04
N LYS A 187 -25.46 -17.02 0.00
CA LYS A 187 -26.14 -18.17 0.60
C LYS A 187 -27.29 -18.73 -0.25
N ARG A 188 -27.82 -17.95 -1.19
CA ARG A 188 -28.73 -18.42 -2.26
C ARG A 188 -27.92 -19.21 -3.30
N ILE A 189 -26.88 -18.60 -3.87
CA ILE A 189 -26.05 -19.21 -4.93
C ILE A 189 -25.44 -20.53 -4.47
N LEU A 190 -24.89 -20.58 -3.25
CA LEU A 190 -24.33 -21.81 -2.68
C LEU A 190 -25.37 -22.95 -2.57
N ARG A 191 -26.63 -22.64 -2.24
CA ARG A 191 -27.73 -23.62 -2.17
C ARG A 191 -28.19 -24.10 -3.54
N GLU A 192 -28.15 -23.23 -4.55
CA GLU A 192 -28.45 -23.62 -5.95
C GLU A 192 -27.34 -24.51 -6.52
N VAL A 193 -26.07 -24.18 -6.27
CA VAL A 193 -24.90 -25.01 -6.61
C VAL A 193 -24.95 -26.38 -5.92
N GLU A 194 -25.23 -26.43 -4.62
CA GLU A 194 -25.35 -27.67 -3.84
C GLU A 194 -26.51 -28.56 -4.34
N LYS A 195 -27.67 -27.95 -4.63
CA LYS A 195 -28.83 -28.63 -5.21
C LYS A 195 -28.49 -29.28 -6.57
N ASN A 196 -27.86 -28.52 -7.49
CA ASN A 196 -27.53 -29.04 -8.81
C ASN A 196 -26.47 -30.17 -8.73
N ARG A 197 -25.51 -30.04 -7.80
CA ARG A 197 -24.53 -31.10 -7.49
C ARG A 197 -25.19 -32.37 -6.91
N SER A 198 -26.27 -32.24 -6.14
CA SER A 198 -27.03 -33.38 -5.60
C SER A 198 -27.86 -34.10 -6.69
N VAL A 199 -28.44 -33.37 -7.64
CA VAL A 199 -29.13 -33.98 -8.81
C VAL A 199 -28.16 -34.86 -9.60
N LEU A 200 -26.94 -34.39 -9.83
CA LEU A 200 -25.85 -35.12 -10.49
C LEU A 200 -25.37 -36.38 -9.76
N ALA A 201 -25.59 -36.49 -8.43
CA ALA A 201 -25.29 -37.69 -7.67
C ALA A 201 -26.40 -38.75 -7.82
N ASN A 202 -27.66 -38.31 -7.73
CA ASN A 202 -28.82 -39.18 -7.87
C ASN A 202 -28.99 -39.72 -9.29
N SER A 203 -28.52 -39.01 -10.32
CA SER A 203 -28.57 -39.47 -11.72
C SER A 203 -27.48 -40.51 -12.07
N LYS A 204 -26.62 -40.92 -11.13
CA LYS A 204 -25.51 -41.87 -11.36
C LYS A 204 -25.67 -43.22 -10.64
N THR A 205 -26.83 -43.48 -10.03
CA THR A 205 -27.08 -44.67 -9.19
C THR A 205 -28.24 -45.53 -9.70
N GLY A 206 -28.14 -46.00 -10.94
CA GLY A 206 -28.96 -47.12 -11.44
C GLY A 206 -28.47 -48.47 -10.89
N PRO A 207 -29.36 -49.46 -10.66
CA PRO A 207 -28.99 -50.72 -9.99
C PRO A 207 -28.32 -51.74 -10.95
N MET A 208 -27.17 -52.26 -10.53
CA MET A 208 -26.50 -53.42 -11.14
C MET A 208 -26.80 -54.71 -10.35
N PRO A 209 -26.93 -55.89 -10.99
CA PRO A 209 -27.29 -57.14 -10.33
C PRO A 209 -26.12 -57.81 -9.60
N GLU A 210 -26.43 -58.54 -8.52
CA GLU A 210 -25.48 -59.34 -7.75
C GLU A 210 -25.07 -60.65 -8.44
N LEU A 211 -23.89 -61.17 -8.08
CA LEU A 211 -23.54 -62.58 -8.21
C LEU A 211 -22.93 -63.04 -6.86
N GLY A 212 -23.47 -64.11 -6.27
CA GLY A 212 -23.25 -64.46 -4.86
C GLY A 212 -22.09 -65.42 -4.54
N GLY A 213 -21.83 -65.64 -3.24
CA GLY A 213 -20.73 -66.50 -2.77
C GLY A 213 -20.75 -66.87 -1.28
N PHE A 214 -21.68 -67.74 -0.87
CA PHE A 214 -21.66 -68.68 0.28
C PHE A 214 -21.07 -68.30 1.67
N GLY A 215 -21.88 -68.48 2.73
CA GLY A 215 -21.46 -68.60 4.13
C GLY A 215 -22.66 -68.73 5.08
N GLU A 216 -22.69 -69.72 5.97
CA GLU A 216 -23.92 -70.13 6.71
C GLU A 216 -24.04 -69.62 8.17
N ALA A 217 -25.30 -69.38 8.56
CA ALA A 217 -26.03 -69.57 9.84
C ALA A 217 -25.28 -70.02 11.14
N PRO A 218 -25.78 -69.72 12.39
CA PRO A 218 -27.22 -69.67 12.76
C PRO A 218 -27.69 -68.53 13.72
N VAL A 219 -28.96 -68.64 14.17
CA VAL A 219 -29.95 -67.57 14.51
C VAL A 219 -31.05 -68.15 15.48
N PRO A 220 -31.97 -67.41 16.15
CA PRO A 220 -32.11 -65.97 16.48
C PRO A 220 -31.80 -65.73 17.99
N PRO A 221 -32.69 -65.65 19.03
CA PRO A 221 -34.14 -65.29 19.21
C PRO A 221 -34.37 -64.01 20.10
N SER A 222 -35.55 -63.40 20.29
CA SER A 222 -36.83 -63.26 19.54
C SER A 222 -37.79 -62.26 20.25
N LYS A 223 -38.93 -61.88 19.63
CA LYS A 223 -40.12 -61.12 20.17
C LYS A 223 -39.95 -59.60 20.33
N ASN A 224 -40.92 -58.71 20.02
CA ASN A 224 -42.27 -58.74 19.39
C ASN A 224 -42.49 -57.38 18.66
N GLY A 225 -43.39 -57.16 17.70
CA GLY A 225 -44.35 -58.02 16.98
C GLY A 225 -45.40 -57.21 16.17
N ALA A 226 -46.25 -57.91 15.40
CA ALA A 226 -47.47 -57.44 14.67
C ALA A 226 -47.34 -56.71 13.29
N SER A 227 -48.08 -57.24 12.31
CA SER A 227 -48.38 -56.76 10.94
C SER A 227 -49.78 -56.09 10.90
N ALA A 228 -50.47 -55.72 9.80
CA ALA A 228 -50.31 -55.76 8.33
C ALA A 228 -51.21 -54.61 7.73
N ALA A 229 -50.98 -53.93 6.61
CA ALA A 229 -50.76 -54.31 5.19
C ALA A 229 -52.04 -54.41 4.31
N ALA A 230 -52.38 -53.31 3.59
CA ALA A 230 -53.16 -53.19 2.35
C ALA A 230 -53.22 -51.68 1.96
N HIS A 231 -53.30 -51.19 0.71
CA HIS A 231 -53.49 -51.81 -0.62
C HIS A 231 -52.33 -51.48 -1.59
N ARG A 232 -52.21 -52.27 -2.68
CA ARG A 232 -51.52 -51.88 -3.92
C ARG A 232 -52.54 -51.40 -4.95
N GLU A 233 -52.33 -50.22 -5.51
CA GLU A 233 -52.80 -49.73 -6.83
C GLU A 233 -52.20 -48.32 -7.03
N SER A 234 -51.77 -47.86 -8.20
CA SER A 234 -51.60 -48.51 -9.52
C SER A 234 -50.30 -48.01 -10.15
N ARG A 235 -49.43 -48.91 -10.65
CA ARG A 235 -48.16 -48.52 -11.30
C ARG A 235 -48.41 -48.15 -12.77
N GLU A 236 -48.72 -46.88 -13.03
CA GLU A 236 -48.79 -46.38 -14.42
C GLU A 236 -47.43 -46.52 -15.10
N LEU A 237 -47.45 -47.03 -16.33
CA LEU A 237 -46.27 -47.48 -17.06
C LEU A 237 -45.65 -46.32 -17.85
N TYR A 238 -44.95 -45.42 -17.16
CA TYR A 238 -43.99 -44.55 -17.84
C TYR A 238 -42.78 -45.40 -18.25
N PRO A 239 -42.39 -45.41 -19.55
CA PRO A 239 -41.10 -45.94 -19.94
C PRO A 239 -40.03 -45.01 -19.37
N GLU A 240 -39.21 -45.50 -18.45
CA GLU A 240 -37.98 -44.82 -18.05
C GLU A 240 -37.07 -44.79 -19.30
N GLN A 241 -36.96 -43.62 -19.91
CA GLN A 241 -35.99 -43.40 -20.99
C GLN A 241 -34.61 -43.32 -20.34
N ASP A 242 -33.85 -44.41 -20.43
CA ASP A 242 -32.40 -44.38 -20.22
C ASP A 242 -31.82 -43.27 -21.10
N LEU A 243 -31.29 -42.22 -20.46
CA LEU A 243 -30.66 -41.10 -21.14
C LEU A 243 -29.47 -41.63 -21.95
N SER A 244 -29.41 -41.30 -23.23
CA SER A 244 -28.28 -41.74 -24.06
C SER A 244 -26.95 -41.21 -23.49
N PRO A 245 -25.81 -41.87 -23.74
CA PRO A 245 -24.51 -41.36 -23.30
C PRO A 245 -24.25 -39.92 -23.76
N GLU A 246 -24.79 -39.54 -24.92
CA GLU A 246 -24.72 -38.19 -25.48
C GLU A 246 -25.60 -37.19 -24.71
N GLN A 247 -26.78 -37.60 -24.27
CA GLN A 247 -27.65 -36.79 -23.39
C GLN A 247 -27.05 -36.63 -21.99
N ILE A 248 -26.41 -37.67 -21.45
CA ILE A 248 -25.67 -37.58 -20.18
C ILE A 248 -24.49 -36.62 -20.32
N GLN A 249 -23.71 -36.71 -21.40
CA GLN A 249 -22.59 -35.81 -21.67
C GLN A 249 -23.05 -34.34 -21.89
N LEU A 250 -24.18 -34.14 -22.57
CA LEU A 250 -24.79 -32.82 -22.72
C LEU A 250 -25.23 -32.26 -21.36
N PHE A 251 -25.89 -33.07 -20.53
CA PHE A 251 -26.33 -32.66 -19.19
C PHE A 251 -25.15 -32.37 -18.24
N GLU A 252 -24.05 -33.14 -18.31
CA GLU A 252 -22.82 -32.81 -17.58
C GLU A 252 -22.21 -31.50 -18.04
N LYS A 253 -22.20 -31.22 -19.36
CA LYS A 253 -21.72 -29.95 -19.92
C LYS A 253 -22.59 -28.77 -19.49
N GLU A 254 -23.92 -28.87 -19.62
CA GLU A 254 -24.85 -27.80 -19.21
C GLU A 254 -24.73 -27.50 -17.71
N ASN A 255 -24.51 -28.52 -16.86
CA ASN A 255 -24.23 -28.31 -15.45
C ASN A 255 -22.85 -27.67 -15.20
N GLN A 256 -21.81 -27.99 -15.97
CA GLN A 256 -20.51 -27.29 -15.89
C GLN A 256 -20.63 -25.82 -16.29
N ASP A 257 -21.34 -25.52 -17.38
CA ASP A 257 -21.60 -24.15 -17.84
C ASP A 257 -22.45 -23.36 -16.81
N MET A 258 -23.45 -24.00 -16.16
CA MET A 258 -24.18 -23.40 -15.03
C MET A 258 -23.31 -23.16 -13.80
N LEU A 259 -22.47 -24.13 -13.39
CA LEU A 259 -21.55 -23.95 -12.25
C LEU A 259 -20.62 -22.76 -12.49
N LYS A 260 -20.04 -22.67 -13.69
CA LYS A 260 -19.21 -21.54 -14.13
C LYS A 260 -19.99 -20.23 -14.13
N HIS A 261 -21.27 -20.22 -14.52
CA HIS A 261 -22.12 -19.03 -14.43
C HIS A 261 -22.35 -18.58 -12.97
N TYR A 262 -22.60 -19.52 -12.05
CA TYR A 262 -22.76 -19.23 -10.63
C TYR A 262 -21.48 -18.71 -9.98
N GLU A 263 -20.31 -19.28 -10.29
CA GLU A 263 -19.00 -18.80 -9.81
C GLU A 263 -18.73 -17.36 -10.27
N ASN A 264 -18.91 -17.07 -11.57
CA ASN A 264 -18.77 -15.71 -12.11
C ASN A 264 -19.75 -14.72 -11.45
N THR A 265 -20.97 -15.14 -11.16
CA THR A 265 -21.97 -14.29 -10.49
C THR A 265 -21.59 -13.99 -9.03
N LEU A 266 -21.03 -14.97 -8.33
CA LEU A 266 -20.57 -14.84 -6.95
C LEU A 266 -19.37 -13.87 -6.85
N ASP A 267 -18.42 -13.95 -7.77
CA ASP A 267 -17.28 -13.00 -7.85
C ASP A 267 -17.72 -11.58 -8.25
N GLN A 268 -18.75 -11.42 -9.08
CA GLN A 268 -19.36 -10.10 -9.35
C GLN A 268 -20.01 -9.49 -8.10
N VAL A 269 -20.65 -10.30 -7.24
CA VAL A 269 -21.21 -9.83 -5.96
C VAL A 269 -20.08 -9.40 -5.01
N ARG A 270 -19.04 -10.23 -4.84
CA ARG A 270 -17.88 -9.90 -4.00
C ARG A 270 -17.13 -8.65 -4.49
N THR A 271 -16.99 -8.48 -5.80
CA THR A 271 -16.37 -7.28 -6.39
C THR A 271 -17.22 -6.04 -6.13
N ALA A 272 -18.55 -6.12 -6.25
CA ALA A 272 -19.45 -5.00 -5.96
C ALA A 272 -19.45 -4.60 -4.47
N GLU A 273 -19.36 -5.58 -3.55
CA GLU A 273 -19.15 -5.32 -2.12
C GLU A 273 -17.79 -4.65 -1.87
N LYS A 274 -16.70 -5.20 -2.42
CA LYS A 274 -15.34 -4.65 -2.28
C LYS A 274 -15.28 -3.20 -2.76
N SER A 275 -15.87 -2.86 -3.90
CA SER A 275 -15.91 -1.47 -4.38
C SER A 275 -16.72 -0.54 -3.47
N LEU A 276 -17.77 -1.01 -2.78
CA LEU A 276 -18.48 -0.20 -1.80
C LEU A 276 -17.63 0.09 -0.54
N VAL A 277 -16.83 -0.89 -0.10
CA VAL A 277 -15.86 -0.71 1.00
C VAL A 277 -14.74 0.24 0.58
N GLU A 278 -14.12 0.02 -0.58
CA GLU A 278 -13.07 0.89 -1.13
C GLU A 278 -13.54 2.35 -1.28
N ILE A 279 -14.79 2.58 -1.72
CA ILE A 279 -15.38 3.92 -1.78
C ILE A 279 -15.49 4.57 -0.39
N SER A 280 -15.82 3.79 0.65
CA SER A 280 -15.92 4.26 2.04
C SER A 280 -14.54 4.60 2.62
N GLU A 281 -13.54 3.76 2.35
CA GLU A 281 -12.14 3.94 2.75
C GLU A 281 -11.51 5.14 2.04
N LEU A 282 -11.65 5.25 0.71
CA LEU A 282 -11.15 6.39 -0.07
C LEU A 282 -11.80 7.72 0.34
N GLN A 283 -13.09 7.72 0.69
CA GLN A 283 -13.75 8.92 1.24
C GLN A 283 -13.23 9.27 2.65
N THR A 284 -12.88 8.27 3.47
CA THR A 284 -12.27 8.50 4.79
C THR A 284 -10.85 9.03 4.66
N GLN A 285 -10.04 8.49 3.74
CA GLN A 285 -8.72 9.00 3.40
C GLN A 285 -8.79 10.43 2.84
N LEU A 286 -9.76 10.74 1.99
CA LEU A 286 -9.96 12.09 1.46
C LEU A 286 -10.26 13.10 2.57
N VAL A 287 -11.12 12.76 3.55
CA VAL A 287 -11.39 13.63 4.71
C VAL A 287 -10.14 13.82 5.58
N ASN A 288 -9.39 12.76 5.85
CA ASN A 288 -8.12 12.87 6.60
C ASN A 288 -7.08 13.73 5.86
N ASN A 289 -7.00 13.60 4.54
CA ASN A 289 -6.14 14.43 3.70
C ASN A 289 -6.59 15.89 3.67
N LEU A 290 -7.90 16.18 3.65
CA LEU A 290 -8.43 17.54 3.73
C LEU A 290 -8.18 18.19 5.10
N ALA A 291 -8.33 17.45 6.20
CA ALA A 291 -7.97 17.92 7.53
C ALA A 291 -6.47 18.24 7.64
N THR A 292 -5.62 17.38 7.08
CA THR A 292 -4.16 17.58 6.99
C THR A 292 -3.81 18.78 6.11
N GLN A 293 -4.50 18.96 4.97
CA GLN A 293 -4.34 20.13 4.11
C GLN A 293 -4.79 21.42 4.81
N SER A 294 -5.84 21.41 5.62
CA SER A 294 -6.23 22.59 6.43
C SER A 294 -5.10 22.98 7.40
N ALA A 295 -4.53 22.01 8.12
CA ALA A 295 -3.40 22.26 9.02
C ALA A 295 -2.16 22.79 8.28
N HIS A 296 -1.84 22.25 7.09
CA HIS A 296 -0.76 22.76 6.25
C HIS A 296 -1.06 24.16 5.68
N ILE A 297 -2.32 24.50 5.39
CA ILE A 297 -2.72 25.84 4.95
C ILE A 297 -2.57 26.85 6.09
N ASP A 298 -3.00 26.50 7.32
CA ASP A 298 -2.82 27.35 8.49
C ASP A 298 -1.33 27.57 8.81
N GLN A 299 -0.50 26.52 8.66
CA GLN A 299 0.96 26.63 8.80
C GLN A 299 1.58 27.51 7.70
N LEU A 300 1.26 27.30 6.42
CA LEU A 300 1.75 28.12 5.31
C LEU A 300 1.34 29.60 5.44
N VAL A 301 0.17 29.87 6.02
CA VAL A 301 -0.27 31.24 6.34
C VAL A 301 0.60 31.82 7.47
N ALA A 302 0.89 31.07 8.53
CA ALA A 302 1.80 31.51 9.60
C ALA A 302 3.23 31.78 9.06
N ASP A 303 3.78 30.87 8.27
CA ASP A 303 5.10 30.99 7.64
C ASP A 303 5.16 32.17 6.64
N SER A 304 4.07 32.46 5.95
CA SER A 304 3.95 33.64 5.08
C SER A 304 3.99 34.96 5.86
N PHE A 305 3.32 35.03 7.02
CA PHE A 305 3.42 36.18 7.91
C PHE A 305 4.84 36.35 8.47
N LEU A 306 5.46 35.28 8.97
CA LEU A 306 6.85 35.29 9.46
C LEU A 306 7.85 35.71 8.36
N THR A 307 7.67 35.21 7.14
CA THR A 307 8.50 35.60 5.98
C THR A 307 8.34 37.09 5.64
N THR A 308 7.12 37.62 5.69
CA THR A 308 6.83 39.03 5.44
C THR A 308 7.48 39.93 6.51
N GLU A 309 7.44 39.51 7.78
CA GLU A 309 8.11 40.20 8.89
C GLU A 309 9.63 40.18 8.74
N ASN A 310 10.22 39.03 8.40
CA ASN A 310 11.66 38.88 8.17
C ASN A 310 12.17 39.75 7.00
N VAL A 311 11.45 39.80 5.87
CA VAL A 311 11.78 40.68 4.74
C VAL A 311 11.65 42.16 5.12
N GLY A 312 10.64 42.53 5.93
CA GLY A 312 10.51 43.88 6.48
C GLY A 312 11.66 44.27 7.42
N GLY A 313 12.12 43.32 8.24
CA GLY A 313 13.29 43.45 9.12
C GLY A 313 14.59 43.64 8.34
N GLY A 314 14.85 42.76 7.36
CA GLY A 314 16.03 42.83 6.49
C GLY A 314 16.14 44.16 5.73
N ASN A 315 15.04 44.65 5.16
CA ASN A 315 15.01 45.95 4.48
C ASN A 315 15.28 47.13 5.43
N LYS A 316 14.82 47.08 6.69
CA LYS A 316 15.20 48.08 7.71
C LYS A 316 16.69 48.01 8.08
N GLN A 317 17.29 46.82 8.12
CA GLN A 317 18.73 46.67 8.39
C GLN A 317 19.60 47.15 7.22
N LEU A 318 19.24 46.83 5.98
CA LEU A 318 19.90 47.32 4.76
C LEU A 318 19.92 48.85 4.69
N LYS A 319 18.82 49.51 5.10
CA LYS A 319 18.75 50.98 5.16
C LYS A 319 19.69 51.58 6.22
N LYS A 320 19.71 51.00 7.43
CA LYS A 320 20.68 51.40 8.48
C LYS A 320 22.13 51.14 8.08
N ALA A 321 22.39 50.10 7.27
CA ALA A 321 23.72 49.78 6.77
C ALA A 321 24.22 50.76 5.69
N THR A 322 23.31 51.33 4.89
CA THR A 322 23.65 52.39 3.92
C THR A 322 23.89 53.73 4.62
N GLU A 323 23.06 54.10 5.60
CA GLU A 323 23.23 55.32 6.42
C GLU A 323 24.62 55.35 7.13
N ARG A 324 25.06 54.21 7.69
CA ARG A 324 26.37 54.09 8.38
C ARG A 324 27.60 54.28 7.50
N LYS A 325 27.49 54.24 6.17
CA LYS A 325 28.64 54.49 5.27
C LYS A 325 28.91 55.98 4.98
N SER A 326 28.07 56.89 5.46
CA SER A 326 28.16 58.32 5.10
C SER A 326 29.05 59.19 6.01
N THR A 327 29.63 58.64 7.08
CA THR A 327 30.28 59.44 8.15
C THR A 327 31.72 59.01 8.46
N ALA A 328 32.62 59.12 7.47
CA ALA A 328 34.07 59.00 7.69
C ALA A 328 34.86 59.79 6.62
N LYS A 329 35.79 60.66 7.07
CA LYS A 329 36.78 61.39 6.23
C LYS A 329 37.92 61.92 7.15
N PRO A 330 39.11 62.27 6.62
CA PRO A 330 40.23 61.32 6.60
C PRO A 330 41.52 61.83 7.29
N GLY A 331 42.51 60.95 7.49
CA GLY A 331 43.84 61.32 8.01
C GLY A 331 44.98 60.39 7.57
N SER A 332 46.08 61.01 7.12
CA SER A 332 47.49 60.53 7.05
C SER A 332 47.84 59.08 6.63
N SER A 333 48.42 58.94 5.43
CA SER A 333 49.44 57.93 5.04
C SER A 333 50.86 58.51 5.24
N PRO A 334 52.01 58.00 4.69
CA PRO A 334 52.30 56.93 3.70
C PRO A 334 52.44 55.53 4.38
N SER A 335 53.25 54.51 4.01
CA SER A 335 54.32 54.26 3.00
C SER A 335 54.56 52.74 2.85
N THR A 336 55.16 52.14 1.80
CA THR A 336 55.42 52.46 0.37
C THR A 336 55.89 51.16 -0.37
N ALA A 337 56.01 51.22 -1.71
CA ALA A 337 56.86 50.39 -2.59
C ALA A 337 56.36 49.00 -3.09
N THR A 338 56.60 48.57 -4.35
CA THR A 338 56.31 49.19 -5.68
C THR A 338 56.64 48.25 -6.87
N ALA A 339 55.67 48.04 -7.78
CA ALA A 339 55.80 47.74 -9.23
C ALA A 339 54.36 47.72 -9.82
N HIS A 340 53.87 48.49 -10.81
CA HIS A 340 54.35 48.98 -12.12
C HIS A 340 54.48 47.86 -13.18
N TYR A 341 53.90 47.97 -14.40
CA TYR A 341 53.68 49.14 -15.28
C TYR A 341 52.19 49.44 -15.70
N PRO A 342 51.87 50.58 -16.39
CA PRO A 342 50.54 51.22 -16.31
C PRO A 342 49.85 51.57 -17.70
N PRO A 343 49.06 52.67 -17.96
CA PRO A 343 47.81 52.62 -18.76
C PRO A 343 47.81 53.59 -20.01
N PRO A 344 46.67 54.07 -20.62
CA PRO A 344 45.85 55.18 -20.05
C PRO A 344 44.37 55.37 -20.53
N THR A 345 43.71 56.41 -19.97
CA THR A 345 42.60 57.28 -20.50
C THR A 345 41.23 56.77 -20.97
N THR A 346 40.18 57.28 -20.29
CA THR A 346 38.87 57.70 -20.87
C THR A 346 38.90 59.17 -21.32
N PRO A 347 38.00 59.62 -22.22
CA PRO A 347 36.99 60.60 -21.75
C PRO A 347 35.59 60.54 -22.44
N HIS A 348 34.56 61.03 -21.74
CA HIS A 348 33.30 61.52 -22.34
C HIS A 348 33.46 63.00 -22.77
N PRO A 349 32.72 63.50 -23.79
CA PRO A 349 31.54 64.30 -23.46
C PRO A 349 30.32 64.27 -24.43
N ARG A 350 29.14 64.40 -23.83
CA ARG A 350 27.90 65.12 -24.25
C ARG A 350 27.75 65.64 -25.70
N PHE A 351 26.50 65.55 -26.19
CA PHE A 351 25.84 66.67 -26.88
C PHE A 351 24.43 66.97 -26.30
N ARG A 352 23.88 68.15 -26.63
CA ARG A 352 22.61 68.74 -26.13
C ARG A 352 21.60 68.89 -27.30
N LEU A 353 20.28 68.67 -27.16
CA LEU A 353 19.26 69.27 -26.27
C LEU A 353 18.81 70.69 -26.72
N ARG A 354 17.58 70.78 -27.26
CA ARG A 354 16.57 71.88 -27.14
C ARG A 354 15.27 71.39 -27.80
N HIS A 355 14.06 71.83 -27.43
CA HIS A 355 13.57 72.94 -26.57
C HIS A 355 12.26 72.46 -25.86
N LEU A 356 11.42 73.21 -25.11
CA LEU A 356 11.34 74.65 -24.84
C LEU A 356 10.91 74.98 -23.37
N GLN A 357 9.62 74.87 -23.03
CA GLN A 357 8.93 75.39 -21.81
C GLN A 357 7.64 74.55 -21.53
N GLY A 358 7.00 74.56 -20.35
CA GLY A 358 7.33 75.19 -19.06
C GLY A 358 6.14 75.22 -18.06
N THR A 359 6.42 75.60 -16.80
CA THR A 359 5.50 75.96 -15.68
C THR A 359 4.60 74.89 -15.03
N ASN A 360 4.51 74.98 -13.69
CA ASN A 360 3.71 74.12 -12.78
C ASN A 360 2.28 74.67 -12.59
N MET A 361 1.34 73.87 -12.06
CA MET A 361 0.79 74.06 -10.69
C MET A 361 -0.26 73.00 -10.29
N THR A 362 -0.21 72.59 -9.01
CA THR A 362 -1.31 72.09 -8.16
C THR A 362 -1.89 73.29 -7.37
N PRO A 363 -3.09 73.29 -6.73
CA PRO A 363 -3.68 72.17 -5.95
C PRO A 363 -5.24 72.08 -5.85
N SER A 364 -5.72 71.19 -4.95
CA SER A 364 -7.00 71.32 -4.21
C SER A 364 -8.33 71.14 -4.99
N ALA A 365 -9.51 71.01 -4.35
CA ALA A 365 -9.97 69.94 -3.44
C ALA A 365 -11.52 69.95 -3.34
N THR A 366 -12.14 68.76 -3.14
CA THR A 366 -13.48 68.51 -2.55
C THR A 366 -14.76 69.22 -3.06
N SER A 367 -15.88 68.46 -3.05
CA SER A 367 -17.29 68.92 -3.09
C SER A 367 -17.82 69.39 -4.46
N VAL A 368 -19.13 69.33 -4.81
CA VAL A 368 -20.31 68.64 -4.22
C VAL A 368 -21.43 68.45 -5.29
N PHE A 369 -22.47 67.68 -4.97
CA PHE A 369 -23.73 67.43 -5.71
C PHE A 369 -24.17 68.39 -6.85
N SER A 370 -24.47 67.80 -8.02
CA SER A 370 -25.76 67.90 -8.76
C SER A 370 -25.68 66.95 -9.96
N SER A 371 -26.55 65.94 -10.18
CA SER A 371 -28.01 65.94 -10.36
C SER A 371 -28.49 66.58 -11.68
N GLU A 372 -28.53 65.79 -12.76
CA GLU A 372 -29.56 65.96 -13.79
C GLU A 372 -29.87 64.64 -14.51
N SER A 373 -31.11 64.49 -14.95
CA SER A 373 -31.67 63.30 -15.61
C SER A 373 -31.51 63.35 -17.12
N TYR A 374 -31.50 62.21 -17.83
CA TYR A 374 -32.24 62.00 -19.09
C TYR A 374 -32.28 60.50 -19.49
N PRO A 375 -33.03 60.03 -20.53
CA PRO A 375 -34.05 59.02 -20.27
C PRO A 375 -33.76 57.61 -20.85
N PHE A 376 -34.68 56.68 -20.57
CA PHE A 376 -34.77 55.38 -21.23
C PHE A 376 -34.84 55.51 -22.77
N ALA A 377 -33.93 54.82 -23.46
CA ALA A 377 -34.08 54.44 -24.87
C ALA A 377 -33.61 53.00 -25.03
N THR A 378 -34.51 52.10 -25.44
CA THR A 378 -34.23 50.65 -25.52
C THR A 378 -33.58 50.25 -26.84
N SER A 379 -32.37 49.69 -26.79
CA SER A 379 -31.76 48.99 -27.93
C SER A 379 -31.48 47.51 -27.56
N ASN A 380 -32.25 46.61 -28.15
CA ASN A 380 -32.06 45.17 -27.96
C ASN A 380 -30.79 44.70 -28.69
N THR A 381 -29.75 44.35 -27.94
CA THR A 381 -28.63 43.54 -28.45
C THR A 381 -28.71 42.13 -27.85
N SER A 382 -29.28 41.21 -28.62
CA SER A 382 -29.54 39.83 -28.20
C SER A 382 -28.27 38.97 -28.22
N PHE A 383 -27.35 39.23 -27.28
CA PHE A 383 -26.29 38.27 -26.97
C PHE A 383 -26.91 36.94 -26.55
N SER A 384 -26.58 35.87 -27.26
CA SER A 384 -27.20 34.57 -26.98
C SER A 384 -26.86 34.09 -25.56
N PRO A 385 -27.77 33.37 -24.87
CA PRO A 385 -27.48 32.80 -23.55
C PRO A 385 -26.22 31.92 -23.55
N LYS A 386 -25.90 31.25 -24.67
CA LYS A 386 -24.65 30.50 -24.85
C LYS A 386 -23.41 31.39 -24.80
N LEU A 387 -23.40 32.55 -25.45
CA LEU A 387 -22.24 33.46 -25.43
C LEU A 387 -22.05 34.09 -24.04
N ARG A 388 -23.15 34.42 -23.32
CA ARG A 388 -23.05 34.83 -21.91
C ARG A 388 -22.55 33.69 -21.02
N LEU A 389 -23.03 32.45 -21.21
CA LEU A 389 -22.49 31.29 -20.49
C LEU A 389 -21.00 31.10 -20.77
N GLN A 390 -20.55 31.13 -22.03
CA GLN A 390 -19.14 30.95 -22.39
C GLN A 390 -18.25 32.06 -21.81
N SER A 391 -18.72 33.31 -21.79
CA SER A 391 -18.04 34.42 -21.12
C SER A 391 -17.94 34.21 -19.60
N ILE A 392 -19.04 33.80 -18.95
CA ILE A 392 -19.07 33.52 -17.50
C ILE A 392 -18.17 32.32 -17.17
N THR A 393 -18.25 31.21 -17.94
CA THR A 393 -17.37 30.06 -17.79
C THR A 393 -15.90 30.46 -17.98
N GLY A 394 -15.57 31.30 -18.97
CA GLY A 394 -14.21 31.79 -19.18
C GLY A 394 -13.67 32.68 -18.05
N HIS A 395 -14.52 33.45 -17.38
CA HIS A 395 -14.16 34.20 -16.17
C HIS A 395 -14.14 33.34 -14.89
N MET A 396 -14.92 32.25 -14.84
CA MET A 396 -14.91 31.28 -13.74
C MET A 396 -13.82 30.21 -13.91
N SER A 397 -13.28 30.01 -15.12
CA SER A 397 -12.24 29.01 -15.41
C SER A 397 -10.83 29.46 -15.06
N GLN A 398 -10.66 30.56 -14.31
CA GLN A 398 -9.47 30.76 -13.49
C GLN A 398 -9.53 29.87 -12.23
N PHE A 399 -9.63 28.55 -12.46
CA PHE A 399 -9.07 27.60 -11.52
C PHE A 399 -7.59 27.94 -11.39
N ALA A 400 -7.11 28.13 -10.15
CA ALA A 400 -5.69 28.29 -9.93
C ALA A 400 -4.98 27.06 -10.53
N ALA A 401 -4.03 27.28 -11.43
CA ALA A 401 -3.28 26.19 -12.03
C ALA A 401 -2.67 25.33 -10.91
N THR A 402 -2.82 24.01 -11.01
CA THR A 402 -2.22 23.08 -10.05
C THR A 402 -0.73 23.38 -9.93
N SER A 403 -0.22 23.53 -8.70
CA SER A 403 1.22 23.66 -8.45
C SER A 403 2.01 22.44 -8.94
N PHE A 404 1.31 21.34 -9.18
CA PHE A 404 1.79 20.09 -9.77
C PHE A 404 1.18 19.96 -11.18
N THR A 405 1.77 20.66 -12.15
CA THR A 405 1.45 20.45 -13.58
C THR A 405 2.10 19.15 -14.07
N ALA A 406 1.74 18.67 -15.27
CA ALA A 406 2.32 17.44 -15.83
C ALA A 406 3.84 17.57 -16.11
N GLU A 407 4.33 18.80 -16.30
CA GLU A 407 5.76 19.11 -16.45
C GLU A 407 6.49 19.15 -15.09
N ALA A 408 5.80 19.54 -14.02
CA ALA A 408 6.35 19.59 -12.66
C ALA A 408 6.30 18.23 -11.94
N VAL A 409 5.27 17.42 -12.22
CA VAL A 409 5.09 16.05 -11.72
C VAL A 409 4.69 15.16 -12.89
N PRO A 410 5.67 14.62 -13.65
CA PRO A 410 5.39 13.71 -14.75
C PRO A 410 4.85 12.37 -14.23
N GLN A 411 4.05 11.70 -15.06
CA GLN A 411 3.58 10.35 -14.75
C GLN A 411 4.78 9.40 -14.65
N ALA A 412 4.96 8.77 -13.49
CA ALA A 412 5.99 7.76 -13.30
C ALA A 412 5.75 6.52 -14.19
N PRO A 413 6.81 5.89 -14.73
CA PRO A 413 6.69 4.61 -15.41
C PRO A 413 6.24 3.51 -14.43
N GLU A 414 5.55 2.48 -14.92
CA GLU A 414 5.24 1.31 -14.12
C GLU A 414 6.52 0.58 -13.68
N ASP A 415 6.52 0.01 -12.47
CA ASP A 415 7.60 -0.89 -12.06
C ASP A 415 7.63 -2.14 -12.97
N PRO A 416 8.79 -2.51 -13.56
CA PRO A 416 8.87 -3.62 -14.52
C PRO A 416 8.43 -5.00 -14.01
N LEU A 417 8.38 -5.24 -12.70
CA LEU A 417 7.88 -6.49 -12.11
C LEU A 417 6.36 -6.42 -11.87
N PHE A 418 5.85 -5.28 -11.41
CA PHE A 418 4.41 -5.10 -11.17
C PHE A 418 3.62 -5.02 -12.49
N GLY A 419 4.15 -4.34 -13.53
CA GLY A 419 3.56 -4.33 -14.87
C GLY A 419 3.55 -5.72 -15.53
N LEU A 420 4.62 -6.51 -15.32
CA LEU A 420 4.68 -7.90 -15.78
C LEU A 420 3.61 -8.77 -15.10
N MET A 421 3.39 -8.60 -13.79
CA MET A 421 2.31 -9.26 -13.05
C MET A 421 0.92 -8.79 -13.50
N ALA A 422 0.73 -7.50 -13.79
CA ALA A 422 -0.53 -6.97 -14.30
C ALA A 422 -0.89 -7.64 -15.64
N ALA A 423 0.08 -7.75 -16.55
CA ALA A 423 -0.10 -8.46 -17.81
C ALA A 423 -0.38 -9.97 -17.61
N TYR A 424 0.38 -10.66 -16.75
CA TYR A 424 0.11 -12.06 -16.40
C TYR A 424 -1.30 -12.28 -15.84
N ARG A 425 -1.84 -11.32 -15.07
CA ARG A 425 -3.22 -11.39 -14.53
C ARG A 425 -4.28 -11.16 -15.61
N ALA A 426 -4.04 -10.22 -16.53
CA ALA A 426 -4.97 -9.89 -17.62
C ALA A 426 -5.04 -10.97 -18.72
N ASP A 427 -3.97 -11.73 -18.92
CA ASP A 427 -3.91 -12.87 -19.84
C ASP A 427 -4.95 -13.96 -19.47
N THR A 428 -5.71 -14.47 -20.42
CA THR A 428 -6.74 -15.50 -20.19
C THR A 428 -6.32 -16.90 -20.64
N PHE A 429 -5.09 -17.11 -21.09
CA PHE A 429 -4.62 -18.41 -21.58
C PHE A 429 -4.37 -19.41 -20.45
N ASP A 430 -5.00 -20.59 -20.52
CA ASP A 430 -5.04 -21.57 -19.43
C ASP A 430 -3.66 -22.10 -18.98
N LYS A 431 -2.65 -22.07 -19.86
CA LYS A 431 -1.29 -22.59 -19.58
C LYS A 431 -0.25 -21.49 -19.30
N LYS A 432 -0.67 -20.24 -19.08
CA LYS A 432 0.23 -19.12 -18.78
C LYS A 432 1.07 -19.36 -17.52
N VAL A 433 2.34 -18.94 -17.52
CA VAL A 433 3.28 -19.19 -16.39
C VAL A 433 3.87 -17.88 -15.87
N ASP A 434 3.78 -17.65 -14.55
CA ASP A 434 4.48 -16.56 -13.84
C ASP A 434 5.86 -17.04 -13.39
N LEU A 435 6.90 -16.67 -14.14
CA LEU A 435 8.31 -16.76 -13.74
C LEU A 435 8.86 -15.37 -13.36
N GLY A 436 7.99 -14.39 -13.15
CA GLY A 436 8.32 -12.98 -12.97
C GLY A 436 8.62 -12.62 -11.52
N ILE A 437 7.69 -12.87 -10.61
CA ILE A 437 7.81 -12.39 -9.22
C ILE A 437 8.58 -13.38 -8.33
N GLY A 438 9.48 -12.81 -7.51
CA GLY A 438 10.21 -13.51 -6.46
C GLY A 438 9.36 -13.79 -5.22
N ALA A 439 8.34 -14.64 -5.36
CA ALA A 439 7.54 -15.15 -4.26
C ALA A 439 7.33 -16.66 -4.44
N TYR A 440 7.40 -17.42 -3.34
CA TYR A 440 7.31 -18.87 -3.39
C TYR A 440 5.91 -19.35 -3.78
N ARG A 441 5.87 -20.52 -4.40
CA ARG A 441 4.65 -21.24 -4.76
C ARG A 441 4.81 -22.73 -4.42
N ASP A 442 3.70 -23.39 -4.14
CA ASP A 442 3.64 -24.85 -4.13
C ASP A 442 3.75 -25.41 -5.57
N ASP A 443 3.65 -26.73 -5.71
CA ASP A 443 3.69 -27.38 -7.02
C ASP A 443 2.41 -27.19 -7.86
N ASN A 444 1.37 -26.56 -7.30
CA ASN A 444 0.14 -26.16 -7.99
C ASN A 444 0.16 -24.69 -8.45
N ALA A 445 1.33 -24.03 -8.39
CA ALA A 445 1.53 -22.60 -8.61
C ALA A 445 0.68 -21.68 -7.70
N LYS A 446 0.28 -22.14 -6.52
CA LYS A 446 -0.49 -21.36 -5.52
C LYS A 446 0.44 -20.77 -4.45
N PRO A 447 0.07 -19.63 -3.83
CA PRO A 447 0.81 -19.09 -2.68
C PRO A 447 0.81 -20.09 -1.52
N TRP A 448 2.00 -20.50 -1.08
CA TRP A 448 2.15 -21.43 0.04
C TRP A 448 2.43 -20.65 1.33
N VAL A 449 1.41 -20.55 2.19
CA VAL A 449 1.61 -20.11 3.58
C VAL A 449 2.14 -21.30 4.38
N LEU A 450 3.33 -21.14 4.94
CA LEU A 450 4.04 -22.14 5.72
C LEU A 450 3.15 -22.73 6.83
N PRO A 451 3.06 -24.06 6.99
CA PRO A 451 2.40 -24.71 8.13
C PRO A 451 2.69 -24.05 9.49
N VAL A 452 3.96 -23.81 9.81
CA VAL A 452 4.36 -23.19 11.10
C VAL A 452 3.83 -21.77 11.27
N VAL A 453 3.69 -21.01 10.16
CA VAL A 453 3.13 -19.66 10.18
C VAL A 453 1.62 -19.69 10.41
N LYS A 454 0.91 -20.72 9.93
CA LYS A 454 -0.50 -20.94 10.28
C LYS A 454 -0.66 -21.30 11.75
N ARG A 455 0.19 -22.19 12.30
CA ARG A 455 0.18 -22.51 13.73
C ARG A 455 0.43 -21.27 14.59
N ALA A 456 1.43 -20.45 14.26
CA ALA A 456 1.74 -19.22 14.97
C ALA A 456 0.63 -18.17 14.88
N ASP A 457 -0.02 -18.04 13.71
CA ASP A 457 -1.20 -17.19 13.52
C ASP A 457 -2.42 -17.70 14.33
N GLU A 458 -2.63 -19.00 14.42
CA GLU A 458 -3.68 -19.61 15.26
C GLU A 458 -3.42 -19.42 16.76
N ILE A 459 -2.18 -19.59 17.22
CA ILE A 459 -1.76 -19.29 18.60
C ILE A 459 -2.01 -17.81 18.92
N LEU A 460 -1.56 -16.88 18.06
CA LEU A 460 -1.75 -15.44 18.29
C LEU A 460 -3.23 -15.05 18.27
N ARG A 461 -4.05 -15.58 17.35
CA ARG A 461 -5.50 -15.30 17.29
C ARG A 461 -6.31 -15.92 18.44
N THR A 462 -5.73 -16.83 19.23
CA THR A 462 -6.38 -17.44 20.40
C THR A 462 -5.83 -16.94 21.74
N ASP A 463 -4.74 -16.16 21.73
CA ASP A 463 -4.20 -15.48 22.91
C ASP A 463 -5.14 -14.33 23.37
N PRO A 464 -5.73 -14.40 24.59
CA PRO A 464 -6.57 -13.34 25.12
C PRO A 464 -5.79 -12.06 25.49
N ALA A 465 -4.45 -12.08 25.50
CA ALA A 465 -3.61 -10.89 25.64
C ALA A 465 -3.31 -10.18 24.29
N LEU A 466 -3.74 -10.75 23.16
CA LEU A 466 -3.53 -10.14 21.84
C LEU A 466 -4.24 -8.78 21.74
N ASN A 467 -3.45 -7.75 21.42
CA ASN A 467 -3.89 -6.36 21.31
C ASN A 467 -3.34 -5.71 20.04
N HIS A 468 -3.83 -4.52 19.69
CA HIS A 468 -3.35 -3.74 18.54
C HIS A 468 -2.64 -2.43 18.97
N GLU A 469 -2.05 -2.43 20.16
CA GLU A 469 -1.30 -1.28 20.68
C GLU A 469 -0.03 -1.00 19.89
N TYR A 470 0.42 0.26 19.94
CA TYR A 470 1.69 0.67 19.33
C TYR A 470 2.87 -0.06 19.94
N LEU A 471 3.83 -0.44 19.09
CA LEU A 471 5.11 -0.97 19.54
C LEU A 471 6.05 0.15 20.00
N PRO A 472 7.10 -0.17 20.80
CA PRO A 472 8.25 0.70 20.97
C PRO A 472 8.82 1.14 19.61
N ILE A 473 9.50 2.28 19.56
CA ILE A 473 10.04 2.84 18.29
C ILE A 473 11.02 1.87 17.62
N ALA A 474 11.81 1.11 18.39
CA ALA A 474 12.69 0.06 17.87
C ALA A 474 11.96 -1.24 17.44
N GLY A 475 10.65 -1.35 17.71
CA GLY A 475 9.82 -2.52 17.45
C GLY A 475 9.67 -3.47 18.63
N LEU A 476 9.22 -4.68 18.32
CA LEU A 476 8.98 -5.75 19.29
C LEU A 476 10.31 -6.39 19.73
N ALA A 477 10.68 -6.22 20.99
CA ALA A 477 11.98 -6.63 21.51
C ALA A 477 12.29 -8.13 21.32
N THR A 478 11.30 -9.02 21.53
CA THR A 478 11.46 -10.47 21.33
C THR A 478 11.71 -10.85 19.87
N PHE A 479 11.18 -10.07 18.93
CA PHE A 479 11.45 -10.23 17.51
C PHE A 479 12.83 -9.67 17.13
N THR A 480 13.20 -8.45 17.55
CA THR A 480 14.48 -7.85 17.16
C THR A 480 15.69 -8.56 17.79
N SER A 481 15.57 -9.08 19.02
CA SER A 481 16.63 -9.90 19.62
C SER A 481 16.82 -11.24 18.91
N ALA A 482 15.73 -11.90 18.53
CA ALA A 482 15.78 -13.17 17.83
C ALA A 482 16.26 -13.01 16.37
N ALA A 483 15.83 -11.95 15.69
CA ALA A 483 16.32 -11.54 14.38
C ALA A 483 17.86 -11.33 14.38
N ALA A 484 18.38 -10.63 15.39
CA ALA A 484 19.81 -10.41 15.57
C ALA A 484 20.59 -11.71 15.86
N LYS A 485 20.08 -12.57 16.75
CA LYS A 485 20.66 -13.92 16.97
C LYS A 485 20.68 -14.76 15.69
N LEU A 486 19.61 -14.70 14.89
CA LEU A 486 19.48 -15.49 13.67
C LEU A 486 20.56 -15.13 12.64
N ILE A 487 20.80 -13.84 12.39
CA ILE A 487 21.81 -13.43 11.40
C ILE A 487 23.24 -13.49 11.96
N LEU A 488 23.48 -12.95 13.16
CA LEU A 488 24.83 -12.87 13.75
C LEU A 488 25.33 -14.19 14.35
N GLY A 489 24.42 -15.10 14.73
CA GLY A 489 24.71 -16.26 15.57
C GLY A 489 24.68 -15.90 17.05
N GLU A 490 24.20 -16.81 17.91
CA GLU A 490 24.04 -16.54 19.34
C GLU A 490 25.37 -16.30 20.08
N SER A 491 26.44 -16.94 19.64
CA SER A 491 27.81 -16.76 20.16
C SER A 491 28.57 -15.57 19.55
N SER A 492 27.89 -14.67 18.83
CA SER A 492 28.54 -13.58 18.11
C SER A 492 29.26 -12.60 19.05
N PRO A 493 30.53 -12.23 18.79
CA PRO A 493 31.26 -11.25 19.61
C PRO A 493 30.52 -9.90 19.67
N ALA A 494 29.88 -9.47 18.58
CA ALA A 494 29.12 -8.22 18.57
C ALA A 494 27.88 -8.22 19.48
N LEU A 495 27.28 -9.40 19.75
CA LEU A 495 26.18 -9.53 20.72
C LEU A 495 26.72 -9.58 22.15
N LEU A 496 27.74 -10.40 22.40
CA LEU A 496 28.35 -10.57 23.73
C LEU A 496 28.97 -9.26 24.26
N GLU A 497 29.67 -8.53 23.38
CA GLU A 497 30.29 -7.23 23.67
C GLU A 497 29.31 -6.05 23.61
N LYS A 498 28.04 -6.30 23.27
CA LYS A 498 26.96 -5.30 23.13
C LYS A 498 27.29 -4.17 22.13
N ARG A 499 27.87 -4.54 20.99
CA ARG A 499 28.22 -3.64 19.86
C ARG A 499 27.15 -3.58 18.75
N ALA A 500 26.09 -4.36 18.86
CA ALA A 500 24.98 -4.37 17.93
C ALA A 500 23.75 -3.61 18.47
N THR A 501 23.05 -2.87 17.60
CA THR A 501 21.67 -2.41 17.84
C THR A 501 20.77 -2.92 16.72
N SER A 502 19.47 -3.05 16.98
CA SER A 502 18.54 -3.72 16.05
C SER A 502 17.16 -3.07 16.11
N PHE A 503 16.67 -2.65 14.95
CA PHE A 503 15.39 -1.96 14.77
C PHE A 503 14.52 -2.77 13.82
N GLN A 504 13.31 -3.14 14.23
CA GLN A 504 12.32 -3.72 13.33
C GLN A 504 11.91 -2.67 12.29
N THR A 505 11.79 -3.06 11.02
CA THR A 505 11.54 -2.14 9.89
C THR A 505 10.48 -2.70 8.93
N ILE A 506 10.08 -1.93 7.90
CA ILE A 506 9.15 -2.33 6.84
C ILE A 506 9.82 -3.31 5.85
N SER A 507 10.13 -4.50 6.36
CA SER A 507 10.91 -5.54 5.70
C SER A 507 12.31 -5.09 5.27
N GLY A 508 13.00 -5.91 4.48
CA GLY A 508 14.33 -5.58 3.95
C GLY A 508 14.35 -4.24 3.21
N THR A 509 13.25 -3.87 2.52
CA THR A 509 13.10 -2.55 1.87
C THR A 509 13.22 -1.40 2.87
N GLY A 510 12.53 -1.47 4.00
CA GLY A 510 12.64 -0.48 5.07
C GLY A 510 13.99 -0.52 5.79
N ALA A 511 14.63 -1.69 5.89
CA ALA A 511 15.96 -1.81 6.48
C ALA A 511 17.06 -1.21 5.59
N VAL A 512 17.01 -1.45 4.27
CA VAL A 512 17.91 -0.80 3.30
C VAL A 512 17.71 0.72 3.32
N HIS A 513 16.46 1.19 3.32
CA HIS A 513 16.14 2.62 3.42
C HIS A 513 16.65 3.25 4.71
N MET A 514 16.38 2.65 5.88
CA MET A 514 16.88 3.13 7.17
C MET A 514 18.40 3.23 7.20
N GLY A 515 19.11 2.22 6.71
CA GLY A 515 20.57 2.25 6.62
C GLY A 515 21.08 3.31 5.64
N ALA A 516 20.46 3.45 4.47
CA ALA A 516 20.82 4.46 3.49
C ALA A 516 20.61 5.90 4.03
N LEU A 517 19.49 6.14 4.71
CA LEU A 517 19.15 7.43 5.34
C LEU A 517 20.04 7.74 6.55
N PHE A 518 20.46 6.73 7.30
CA PHE A 518 21.44 6.89 8.37
C PHE A 518 22.80 7.28 7.79
N LEU A 519 23.29 6.55 6.78
CA LEU A 519 24.57 6.82 6.13
C LEU A 519 24.59 8.18 5.43
N SER A 520 23.51 8.60 4.76
CA SER A 520 23.44 9.92 4.10
C SER A 520 23.42 11.12 5.06
N LYS A 521 23.20 10.89 6.36
CA LYS A 521 23.21 11.92 7.41
C LYS A 521 24.46 11.92 8.28
N PHE A 522 25.07 10.76 8.49
CA PHE A 522 26.06 10.56 9.55
C PHE A 522 27.37 9.92 9.10
N PHE A 523 27.46 9.36 7.89
CA PHE A 523 28.73 8.81 7.41
C PHE A 523 29.72 9.94 7.06
N PRO A 524 31.02 9.84 7.40
CA PRO A 524 31.98 10.91 7.14
C PRO A 524 32.13 11.26 5.65
N GLY A 525 32.11 12.56 5.34
CA GLY A 525 32.32 13.08 3.98
C GLY A 525 31.06 13.04 3.11
N ASN A 526 31.19 12.53 1.88
CA ASN A 526 30.09 12.31 0.95
C ASN A 526 30.36 11.00 0.18
N PRO A 527 30.12 9.83 0.80
CA PRO A 527 30.53 8.55 0.26
C PRO A 527 29.71 8.16 -0.97
N THR A 528 30.38 7.63 -1.99
CA THR A 528 29.69 6.91 -3.07
C THR A 528 29.34 5.50 -2.58
N VAL A 529 28.10 5.07 -2.84
CA VAL A 529 27.64 3.71 -2.58
C VAL A 529 27.82 2.87 -3.84
N TYR A 530 28.53 1.75 -3.71
CA TYR A 530 28.88 0.85 -4.79
C TYR A 530 27.99 -0.40 -4.79
N PHE A 531 27.33 -0.67 -5.90
CA PHE A 531 26.50 -1.86 -6.09
C PHE A 531 27.13 -2.87 -7.06
N SER A 532 26.79 -4.14 -6.92
CA SER A 532 27.04 -5.15 -7.97
C SER A 532 26.36 -4.78 -9.29
N ASN A 533 27.00 -5.11 -10.43
CA ASN A 533 26.39 -5.02 -11.76
C ASN A 533 26.13 -6.44 -12.32
N PRO A 534 24.86 -6.89 -12.41
CA PRO A 534 23.62 -6.23 -11.96
C PRO A 534 23.39 -6.37 -10.43
N THR A 535 22.38 -5.67 -9.90
CA THR A 535 21.88 -5.79 -8.51
C THR A 535 20.34 -5.82 -8.49
N TRP A 536 19.71 -5.83 -7.31
CA TRP A 536 18.26 -5.66 -7.19
C TRP A 536 17.87 -4.24 -7.61
N ALA A 537 17.03 -4.13 -8.64
CA ALA A 537 16.71 -2.87 -9.32
C ALA A 537 16.28 -1.72 -8.38
N ASN A 538 15.64 -2.03 -7.25
CA ASN A 538 15.17 -1.01 -6.31
C ASN A 538 16.29 -0.37 -5.47
N HIS A 539 17.50 -0.94 -5.42
CA HIS A 539 18.65 -0.31 -4.75
C HIS A 539 18.94 1.09 -5.30
N HIS A 540 18.85 1.27 -6.62
CA HIS A 540 19.01 2.58 -7.25
C HIS A 540 17.97 3.59 -6.74
N GLN A 541 16.69 3.20 -6.68
CA GLN A 541 15.63 4.10 -6.20
C GLN A 541 15.81 4.48 -4.72
N ILE A 542 16.08 3.50 -3.84
CA ILE A 542 16.23 3.76 -2.40
C ILE A 542 17.39 4.72 -2.12
N PHE A 543 18.57 4.46 -2.68
CA PHE A 543 19.76 5.28 -2.41
C PHE A 543 19.71 6.66 -3.08
N SER A 544 19.13 6.78 -4.29
CA SER A 544 18.92 8.09 -4.91
C SER A 544 17.90 8.94 -4.14
N ASN A 545 16.84 8.33 -3.58
CA ASN A 545 15.83 9.05 -2.80
C ASN A 545 16.37 9.65 -1.50
N VAL A 546 17.46 9.11 -0.93
CA VAL A 546 18.15 9.69 0.24
C VAL A 546 19.35 10.58 -0.12
N GLY A 547 19.58 10.83 -1.42
CA GLY A 547 20.60 11.75 -1.93
C GLY A 547 22.04 11.21 -2.01
N LEU A 548 22.25 9.90 -1.83
CA LEU A 548 23.61 9.32 -1.89
C LEU A 548 24.08 9.15 -3.34
N PRO A 549 25.35 9.49 -3.67
CA PRO A 549 25.96 9.13 -4.94
C PRO A 549 26.04 7.61 -5.12
N ILE A 550 25.83 7.12 -6.35
CA ILE A 550 25.80 5.68 -6.67
C ILE A 550 26.80 5.37 -7.77
N ALA A 551 27.56 4.28 -7.60
CA ALA A 551 28.41 3.66 -8.61
C ALA A 551 28.19 2.14 -8.63
N THR A 552 28.84 1.43 -9.56
CA THR A 552 28.73 -0.04 -9.68
C THR A 552 30.06 -0.71 -9.93
N TYR A 553 30.28 -1.88 -9.34
CA TYR A 553 31.40 -2.79 -9.64
C TYR A 553 30.93 -3.99 -10.49
N PRO A 554 31.79 -4.60 -11.34
CA PRO A 554 31.44 -5.80 -12.10
C PRO A 554 31.05 -6.98 -11.18
N TYR A 555 30.10 -7.81 -11.59
CA TYR A 555 29.69 -8.98 -10.78
C TYR A 555 29.35 -10.21 -11.62
N PHE A 556 28.58 -10.05 -12.71
CA PHE A 556 28.12 -11.20 -13.52
C PHE A 556 28.79 -11.25 -14.89
N SER A 557 29.52 -12.34 -15.16
CA SER A 557 30.07 -12.60 -16.49
C SER A 557 29.01 -13.23 -17.40
N LYS A 558 28.64 -12.53 -18.47
CA LYS A 558 27.69 -13.03 -19.48
C LYS A 558 28.22 -14.24 -20.26
N SER A 559 29.53 -14.42 -20.36
CA SER A 559 30.14 -15.53 -21.12
C SER A 559 30.19 -16.84 -20.32
N THR A 560 30.48 -16.76 -19.01
CA THR A 560 30.49 -17.95 -18.13
C THR A 560 29.14 -18.19 -17.43
N LYS A 561 28.23 -17.20 -17.46
CA LYS A 561 26.95 -17.18 -16.72
C LYS A 561 27.12 -17.29 -15.20
N GLY A 562 28.30 -16.91 -14.69
CA GLY A 562 28.74 -16.99 -13.30
C GLY A 562 29.42 -15.71 -12.82
N LEU A 563 30.17 -15.81 -11.72
CA LEU A 563 30.79 -14.67 -11.03
C LEU A 563 32.00 -14.14 -11.81
N ASP A 564 32.01 -12.85 -12.14
CA ASP A 564 33.23 -12.13 -12.57
C ASP A 564 33.99 -11.68 -11.32
N PHE A 565 34.61 -12.64 -10.61
CA PHE A 565 35.24 -12.36 -9.33
C PHE A 565 36.46 -11.42 -9.45
N GLU A 566 37.22 -11.55 -10.54
CA GLU A 566 38.35 -10.66 -10.81
C GLU A 566 37.89 -9.25 -11.22
N GLY A 567 36.79 -9.13 -11.98
CA GLY A 567 36.13 -7.84 -12.20
C GLY A 567 35.59 -7.22 -10.92
N MET A 568 34.98 -8.01 -10.04
CA MET A 568 34.49 -7.57 -8.73
C MET A 568 35.63 -7.03 -7.85
N LYS A 569 36.73 -7.78 -7.70
CA LYS A 569 37.91 -7.32 -6.93
C LYS A 569 38.49 -6.03 -7.51
N ARG A 570 38.68 -5.92 -8.83
CA ARG A 570 39.17 -4.68 -9.47
C ARG A 570 38.23 -3.49 -9.23
N GLY A 571 36.94 -3.64 -9.51
CA GLY A 571 35.97 -2.54 -9.37
C GLY A 571 35.76 -2.06 -7.92
N ILE A 572 36.05 -2.91 -6.93
CA ILE A 572 36.10 -2.53 -5.51
C ILE A 572 37.45 -1.87 -5.18
N ALA A 573 38.58 -2.42 -5.62
CA ALA A 573 39.90 -1.83 -5.40
C ALA A 573 40.06 -0.42 -6.04
N GLU A 574 39.39 -0.19 -7.17
CA GLU A 574 39.31 1.08 -7.90
C GLU A 574 38.35 2.10 -7.24
N ALA A 575 37.48 1.69 -6.31
CA ALA A 575 36.64 2.62 -5.56
C ALA A 575 37.49 3.51 -4.64
N PRO A 576 37.12 4.78 -4.39
CA PRO A 576 37.80 5.61 -3.41
C PRO A 576 37.80 4.97 -2.02
N ASP A 577 38.91 5.07 -1.30
CA ASP A 577 39.02 4.57 0.07
C ASP A 577 37.87 5.12 0.94
N HIS A 578 37.39 4.32 1.89
CA HIS A 578 36.21 4.63 2.71
C HIS A 578 34.86 4.73 1.97
N SER A 579 34.76 4.27 0.71
CA SER A 579 33.46 4.04 0.04
C SER A 579 32.59 3.00 0.75
N ILE A 580 31.27 3.06 0.52
CA ILE A 580 30.30 2.08 1.02
C ILE A 580 30.07 1.01 -0.05
N ILE A 581 30.19 -0.28 0.30
CA ILE A 581 29.99 -1.40 -0.62
C ILE A 581 28.73 -2.18 -0.23
N LEU A 582 27.72 -2.23 -1.12
CA LEU A 582 26.50 -2.99 -0.88
C LEU A 582 26.64 -4.42 -1.42
N LEU A 583 26.62 -5.37 -0.48
CA LEU A 583 26.82 -6.80 -0.67
C LEU A 583 25.49 -7.55 -0.48
N HIS A 584 25.24 -8.58 -1.28
CA HIS A 584 24.14 -9.52 -1.01
C HIS A 584 24.71 -10.63 -0.13
N ALA A 585 24.10 -10.89 1.03
CA ALA A 585 24.61 -11.86 2.00
C ALA A 585 24.55 -13.31 1.48
N CYS A 586 23.48 -13.62 0.73
CA CYS A 586 23.28 -14.89 0.04
C CYS A 586 22.17 -14.79 -1.03
N ALA A 587 22.17 -15.71 -1.99
CA ALA A 587 21.26 -15.79 -3.14
C ALA A 587 21.10 -14.45 -3.88
N HIS A 588 22.22 -13.91 -4.38
CA HIS A 588 22.31 -12.62 -5.03
C HIS A 588 21.16 -12.35 -6.01
N ASN A 589 20.42 -11.28 -5.76
CA ASN A 589 19.32 -10.85 -6.61
C ASN A 589 19.86 -9.83 -7.64
N PRO A 590 19.93 -10.17 -8.94
CA PRO A 590 19.07 -11.14 -9.61
C PRO A 590 19.80 -12.39 -10.14
N THR A 591 21.12 -12.53 -9.93
CA THR A 591 21.95 -13.55 -10.62
C THR A 591 21.73 -14.99 -10.16
N GLY A 592 21.44 -15.18 -8.87
CA GLY A 592 21.56 -16.48 -8.22
C GLY A 592 23.01 -16.95 -8.07
N VAL A 593 24.00 -16.06 -8.16
CA VAL A 593 25.43 -16.39 -8.06
C VAL A 593 26.05 -15.66 -6.87
N ASP A 594 26.68 -16.41 -5.97
CA ASP A 594 27.35 -15.89 -4.77
C ASP A 594 28.86 -16.23 -4.79
N PRO A 595 29.73 -15.47 -4.11
CA PRO A 595 31.12 -15.85 -3.88
C PRO A 595 31.27 -17.07 -2.97
N THR A 596 32.34 -17.86 -3.16
CA THR A 596 32.72 -18.92 -2.20
C THR A 596 33.24 -18.34 -0.88
N GLN A 597 33.43 -19.17 0.16
CA GLN A 597 33.98 -18.71 1.44
C GLN A 597 35.40 -18.16 1.32
N GLU A 598 36.18 -18.67 0.37
CA GLU A 598 37.54 -18.24 0.04
C GLU A 598 37.50 -16.86 -0.64
N GLN A 599 36.60 -16.69 -1.60
CA GLN A 599 36.37 -15.42 -2.29
C GLN A 599 35.84 -14.33 -1.34
N TRP A 600 34.98 -14.69 -0.38
CA TRP A 600 34.56 -13.78 0.69
C TRP A 600 35.71 -13.38 1.64
N LYS A 601 36.70 -14.26 1.88
CA LYS A 601 37.91 -13.93 2.65
C LYS A 601 38.80 -12.94 1.89
N GLU A 602 39.04 -13.16 0.60
CA GLU A 602 39.74 -12.18 -0.26
C GLU A 602 39.04 -10.81 -0.26
N LEU A 603 37.71 -10.79 -0.35
CA LEU A 603 36.93 -9.54 -0.26
C LEU A 603 37.04 -8.88 1.12
N ALA A 604 37.03 -9.63 2.21
CA ALA A 604 37.21 -9.10 3.55
C ALA A 604 38.58 -8.43 3.73
N VAL A 605 39.65 -9.02 3.18
CA VAL A 605 40.99 -8.39 3.16
C VAL A 605 40.96 -7.08 2.38
N LEU A 606 40.44 -7.10 1.13
CA LEU A 606 40.36 -5.90 0.29
C LEU A 606 39.55 -4.77 0.94
N LEU A 607 38.38 -5.08 1.53
CA LEU A 607 37.55 -4.06 2.17
C LEU A 607 38.22 -3.48 3.44
N LYS A 608 39.05 -4.26 4.17
CA LYS A 608 39.89 -3.75 5.26
C LYS A 608 40.99 -2.81 4.76
N GLU A 609 41.77 -3.24 3.77
CA GLU A 609 42.86 -2.44 3.17
C GLU A 609 42.36 -1.07 2.69
N LYS A 610 41.19 -1.06 2.06
CA LYS A 610 40.51 0.13 1.52
C LYS A 610 39.70 0.92 2.55
N SER A 611 39.64 0.46 3.82
CA SER A 611 38.79 1.01 4.89
C SER A 611 37.31 1.19 4.49
N HIS A 612 36.81 0.33 3.60
CA HIS A 612 35.46 0.36 3.06
C HIS A 612 34.41 -0.08 4.08
N PHE A 613 33.21 0.49 3.98
CA PHE A 613 32.08 0.16 4.85
C PHE A 613 31.16 -0.90 4.20
N PRO A 614 30.99 -2.11 4.77
CA PRO A 614 30.08 -3.12 4.25
C PRO A 614 28.61 -2.82 4.58
N PHE A 615 27.73 -2.97 3.59
CA PHE A 615 26.28 -2.98 3.78
C PHE A 615 25.72 -4.30 3.23
N PHE A 616 25.21 -5.18 4.09
CA PHE A 616 24.64 -6.46 3.67
C PHE A 616 23.11 -6.40 3.49
N ASP A 617 22.60 -6.69 2.29
CA ASP A 617 21.19 -7.08 2.08
C ASP A 617 21.04 -8.59 2.27
N CYS A 618 20.16 -9.00 3.18
CA CYS A 618 19.93 -10.39 3.56
C CYS A 618 18.43 -10.73 3.50
N ALA A 619 17.96 -11.03 2.29
CA ALA A 619 16.54 -11.32 2.03
C ALA A 619 16.18 -12.81 1.90
N TYR A 620 17.18 -13.70 1.89
CA TYR A 620 17.03 -15.14 1.54
C TYR A 620 17.68 -16.12 2.54
N GLN A 621 18.01 -15.69 3.77
CA GLN A 621 18.64 -16.55 4.78
C GLN A 621 17.81 -17.83 5.04
N GLY A 622 18.43 -19.00 4.86
CA GLY A 622 17.82 -20.33 4.97
C GLY A 622 17.05 -20.76 3.72
N PHE A 623 16.66 -19.80 2.87
CA PHE A 623 15.95 -20.04 1.62
C PHE A 623 16.91 -20.32 0.45
N ALA A 624 18.19 -19.98 0.56
CA ALA A 624 19.17 -20.20 -0.49
C ALA A 624 19.69 -21.64 -0.51
N SER A 625 20.06 -22.19 0.65
CA SER A 625 20.61 -23.55 0.77
C SER A 625 19.77 -24.52 1.62
N GLY A 626 18.79 -24.04 2.38
CA GLY A 626 18.12 -24.83 3.42
C GLY A 626 18.82 -24.81 4.79
N ASP A 627 19.89 -24.02 4.93
CA ASP A 627 20.70 -23.88 6.15
C ASP A 627 20.88 -22.39 6.51
N LEU A 628 20.41 -22.03 7.71
CA LEU A 628 20.39 -20.65 8.22
C LEU A 628 21.77 -20.12 8.62
N ALA A 629 22.71 -21.00 8.99
CA ALA A 629 24.06 -20.61 9.39
C ALA A 629 24.96 -20.46 8.16
N LYS A 630 24.85 -21.38 7.18
CA LYS A 630 25.51 -21.30 5.89
C LYS A 630 25.10 -20.05 5.11
N ASP A 631 23.80 -19.76 5.04
CA ASP A 631 23.26 -18.59 4.33
C ASP A 631 23.53 -17.26 5.06
N ALA A 632 24.10 -17.29 6.27
CA ALA A 632 24.55 -16.12 7.03
C ALA A 632 26.09 -15.99 7.10
N TRP A 633 26.84 -16.97 6.59
CA TRP A 633 28.26 -17.14 6.88
C TRP A 633 29.10 -15.91 6.56
N ALA A 634 28.87 -15.24 5.42
CA ALA A 634 29.61 -14.05 5.03
C ALA A 634 29.43 -12.88 6.01
N VAL A 635 28.21 -12.68 6.54
CA VAL A 635 27.92 -11.62 7.51
C VAL A 635 28.61 -11.92 8.84
N ARG A 636 28.56 -13.18 9.29
CA ARG A 636 29.21 -13.61 10.55
C ARG A 636 30.72 -13.48 10.47
N TYR A 637 31.32 -13.93 9.37
CA TYR A 637 32.76 -13.82 9.13
C TYR A 637 33.23 -12.36 9.13
N PHE A 638 32.50 -11.43 8.51
CA PHE A 638 32.84 -10.00 8.59
C PHE A 638 32.74 -9.44 10.02
N VAL A 639 31.78 -9.89 10.84
CA VAL A 639 31.66 -9.47 12.25
C VAL A 639 32.77 -10.08 13.13
N GLU A 640 33.17 -11.32 12.86
CA GLU A 640 34.32 -12.00 13.50
C GLU A 640 35.65 -11.32 13.15
N GLU A 641 35.81 -10.91 11.89
CA GLU A 641 36.92 -10.09 11.39
C GLU A 641 36.91 -8.64 11.94
N GLY A 642 35.91 -8.25 12.74
CA GLY A 642 35.88 -6.98 13.45
C GLY A 642 35.42 -5.78 12.62
N PHE A 643 34.70 -6.00 11.50
CA PHE A 643 34.12 -4.90 10.73
C PHE A 643 33.06 -4.10 11.52
N GLU A 644 33.04 -2.79 11.28
CA GLU A 644 31.84 -1.97 11.46
C GLU A 644 30.97 -2.09 10.19
N LEU A 645 29.67 -2.37 10.33
CA LEU A 645 28.79 -2.65 9.17
C LEU A 645 27.29 -2.44 9.43
N CYS A 646 26.54 -2.36 8.34
CA CYS A 646 25.07 -2.38 8.30
C CYS A 646 24.54 -3.71 7.77
N ILE A 647 23.38 -4.15 8.28
CA ILE A 647 22.65 -5.34 7.79
C ILE A 647 21.17 -4.99 7.62
N ALA A 648 20.61 -5.31 6.45
CA ALA A 648 19.18 -5.27 6.16
C ALA A 648 18.62 -6.69 6.05
N GLN A 649 17.86 -7.14 7.06
CA GLN A 649 17.27 -8.48 7.12
C GLN A 649 15.79 -8.48 6.71
N SER A 650 15.40 -9.37 5.79
CA SER A 650 14.02 -9.49 5.30
C SER A 650 13.41 -10.86 5.64
N PHE A 651 12.32 -10.86 6.41
CA PHE A 651 11.55 -12.08 6.71
C PHE A 651 10.49 -12.42 5.65
N ALA A 652 10.40 -11.62 4.58
CA ALA A 652 9.35 -11.73 3.57
C ALA A 652 9.39 -13.04 2.75
N LYS A 653 10.54 -13.71 2.63
CA LYS A 653 10.67 -14.95 1.82
C LYS A 653 10.85 -16.21 2.66
N ASN A 654 11.75 -16.19 3.63
CA ASN A 654 12.05 -17.35 4.47
C ASN A 654 10.91 -17.70 5.45
N PHE A 655 10.09 -16.74 5.89
CA PHE A 655 8.79 -17.01 6.55
C PHE A 655 7.58 -16.93 5.60
N GLY A 656 7.76 -16.57 4.34
CA GLY A 656 6.64 -16.25 3.43
C GLY A 656 5.80 -15.03 3.86
N LEU A 657 6.28 -14.20 4.79
CA LEU A 657 5.59 -13.02 5.32
C LEU A 657 5.66 -11.81 4.35
N TYR A 658 5.32 -12.04 3.08
CA TYR A 658 5.43 -11.05 1.99
C TYR A 658 4.66 -9.76 2.29
N GLY A 659 3.37 -9.92 2.65
CA GLY A 659 2.42 -8.83 2.91
C GLY A 659 2.62 -8.16 4.28
N GLU A 660 2.94 -8.94 5.31
CA GLU A 660 3.10 -8.48 6.71
C GLU A 660 4.30 -7.55 6.95
N ARG A 661 5.19 -7.41 5.95
CA ARG A 661 6.35 -6.51 5.96
C ARG A 661 7.32 -6.71 7.14
N ALA A 662 7.46 -7.93 7.67
CA ALA A 662 8.44 -8.21 8.71
C ALA A 662 9.89 -8.06 8.20
N GLY A 663 10.74 -7.39 8.98
CA GLY A 663 12.16 -7.14 8.72
C GLY A 663 12.87 -6.50 9.90
N CYS A 664 14.20 -6.52 9.87
CA CYS A 664 15.03 -5.87 10.87
C CYS A 664 16.21 -5.17 10.18
N PHE A 665 16.56 -3.98 10.65
CA PHE A 665 17.83 -3.33 10.39
C PHE A 665 18.76 -3.58 11.58
N HIS A 666 20.04 -3.84 11.32
CA HIS A 666 21.06 -3.98 12.35
C HIS A 666 22.25 -3.07 12.00
N PHE A 667 22.79 -2.39 13.00
CA PHE A 667 24.10 -1.76 12.94
C PHE A 667 25.02 -2.48 13.93
N VAL A 668 26.24 -2.79 13.50
CA VAL A 668 27.30 -3.36 14.35
C VAL A 668 28.49 -2.41 14.32
N THR A 669 28.88 -1.82 15.46
CA THR A 669 30.11 -1.01 15.53
C THR A 669 31.34 -1.88 15.53
N GLY A 670 32.48 -1.33 15.08
CA GLY A 670 33.79 -1.97 15.23
C GLY A 670 34.13 -2.26 16.72
N PRO A 671 35.04 -3.22 16.98
CA PRO A 671 35.52 -3.48 18.34
C PRO A 671 36.35 -2.30 18.86
N GLY A 672 35.99 -1.77 20.02
CA GLY A 672 36.63 -0.58 20.60
C GLY A 672 36.15 -0.30 22.02
N VAL A 673 36.94 0.47 22.78
CA VAL A 673 36.65 0.79 24.20
C VAL A 673 35.42 1.69 24.38
N ASP A 674 35.07 2.46 23.36
CA ASP A 674 33.90 3.34 23.30
C ASP A 674 32.68 2.69 22.64
N ALA A 675 32.82 1.48 22.07
CA ALA A 675 31.85 0.90 21.16
C ALA A 675 30.42 0.79 21.74
N GLN A 676 30.28 0.44 23.03
CA GLN A 676 28.99 0.43 23.73
C GLN A 676 28.35 1.83 23.87
N THR A 677 29.16 2.88 23.98
CA THR A 677 28.69 4.29 23.98
C THR A 677 28.31 4.70 22.56
N THR A 678 29.14 4.37 21.57
CA THR A 678 28.94 4.73 20.17
C THR A 678 27.69 4.05 19.59
N ILE A 679 27.47 2.76 19.82
CA ILE A 679 26.23 2.08 19.38
C ILE A 679 24.98 2.65 20.08
N GLY A 680 25.08 3.11 21.33
CA GLY A 680 23.99 3.81 22.02
C GLY A 680 23.61 5.13 21.35
N ARG A 681 24.61 5.91 20.89
CA ARG A 681 24.39 7.14 20.13
C ARG A 681 23.75 6.85 18.77
N ILE A 682 24.23 5.82 18.07
CA ILE A 682 23.66 5.35 16.78
C ILE A 682 22.19 4.93 16.97
N SER A 683 21.90 4.12 17.98
CA SER A 683 20.54 3.69 18.34
C SER A 683 19.59 4.86 18.56
N SER A 684 20.06 5.93 19.25
CA SER A 684 19.24 7.14 19.46
C SER A 684 18.89 7.88 18.15
N GLN A 685 19.80 7.90 17.17
CA GLN A 685 19.52 8.50 15.86
C GLN A 685 18.59 7.62 15.01
N LEU A 686 18.78 6.30 15.01
CA LEU A 686 17.89 5.35 14.33
C LEU A 686 16.44 5.45 14.86
N ALA A 687 16.26 5.68 16.16
CA ALA A 687 14.95 5.95 16.76
C ALA A 687 14.33 7.26 16.25
N ILE A 688 15.10 8.33 16.09
CA ILE A 688 14.61 9.60 15.52
C ILE A 688 14.19 9.41 14.05
N LEU A 689 14.97 8.68 13.25
CA LEU A 689 14.64 8.37 11.86
C LEU A 689 13.35 7.55 11.76
N GLN A 690 13.27 6.40 12.45
CA GLN A 690 12.08 5.56 12.45
C GLN A 690 10.83 6.32 12.92
N ARG A 691 10.96 7.13 13.99
CA ARG A 691 9.85 7.93 14.52
C ARG A 691 9.34 8.96 13.52
N SER A 692 10.22 9.50 12.67
CA SER A 692 9.88 10.53 11.68
C SER A 692 9.21 9.96 10.42
N GLU A 693 9.52 8.72 10.04
CA GLU A 693 9.03 8.12 8.79
C GLU A 693 7.82 7.19 8.98
N ILE A 694 7.81 6.35 10.02
CA ILE A 694 6.74 5.35 10.24
C ILE A 694 6.14 5.37 11.65
N SER A 695 6.61 6.25 12.55
CA SER A 695 6.28 6.28 13.99
C SER A 695 6.74 5.06 14.80
N ASN A 696 6.23 3.87 14.48
CA ASN A 696 6.60 2.56 15.02
C ASN A 696 6.18 1.45 14.03
N PRO A 697 6.89 0.31 13.98
CA PRO A 697 6.70 -0.68 12.91
C PRO A 697 5.51 -1.65 13.13
N PRO A 698 4.97 -2.29 12.07
CA PRO A 698 3.77 -3.14 12.14
C PRO A 698 3.91 -4.34 13.08
N ALA A 699 2.95 -4.53 14.00
CA ALA A 699 3.09 -5.53 15.05
C ALA A 699 2.90 -7.00 14.61
N TYR A 700 1.98 -7.28 13.68
CA TYR A 700 1.45 -8.65 13.50
C TYR A 700 2.49 -9.65 12.96
N GLY A 701 3.09 -9.38 11.79
CA GLY A 701 4.16 -10.22 11.24
C GLY A 701 5.39 -10.35 12.14
N ALA A 702 5.69 -9.34 12.96
CA ALA A 702 6.77 -9.41 13.94
C ALA A 702 6.41 -10.28 15.16
N ARG A 703 5.14 -10.32 15.58
CA ARG A 703 4.67 -11.30 16.58
C ARG A 703 4.71 -12.73 16.03
N ILE A 704 4.31 -12.96 14.79
CA ILE A 704 4.40 -14.28 14.14
C ILE A 704 5.85 -14.76 14.09
N ALA A 705 6.74 -13.99 13.47
CA ALA A 705 8.15 -14.37 13.35
C ALA A 705 8.86 -14.42 14.72
N GLY A 706 8.52 -13.51 15.64
CA GLY A 706 9.03 -13.50 17.01
C GLY A 706 8.61 -14.71 17.83
N LEU A 707 7.35 -15.17 17.72
CA LEU A 707 6.88 -16.39 18.36
C LEU A 707 7.66 -17.61 17.85
N ILE A 708 7.74 -17.78 16.53
CA ILE A 708 8.43 -18.92 15.90
C ILE A 708 9.93 -18.93 16.20
N MET A 709 10.59 -17.77 16.25
CA MET A 709 12.04 -17.69 16.53
C MET A 709 12.43 -17.82 18.02
N ASN A 710 11.46 -17.81 18.95
CA ASN A 710 11.74 -17.97 20.38
C ASN A 710 11.13 -19.27 20.97
N ASP A 711 10.42 -20.06 20.18
CA ASP A 711 9.90 -21.38 20.55
C ASP A 711 10.68 -22.50 19.84
N GLU A 712 11.15 -23.50 20.59
CA GLU A 712 12.06 -24.54 20.07
C GLU A 712 11.36 -25.53 19.12
N GLU A 713 10.04 -25.77 19.27
CA GLU A 713 9.27 -26.66 18.40
C GLU A 713 8.95 -25.96 17.09
N LEU A 714 8.41 -24.74 17.17
CA LEU A 714 8.08 -23.92 16.00
C LEU A 714 9.34 -23.58 15.19
N PHE A 715 10.48 -23.30 15.84
CA PHE A 715 11.73 -23.05 15.11
C PHE A 715 12.17 -24.25 14.27
N LYS A 716 12.07 -25.48 14.82
CA LYS A 716 12.41 -26.72 14.09
C LYS A 716 11.45 -26.97 12.92
N GLU A 717 10.15 -26.81 13.14
CA GLU A 717 9.16 -26.90 12.04
C GLU A 717 9.46 -25.86 10.95
N TRP A 718 9.85 -24.63 11.34
CA TRP A 718 10.27 -23.60 10.40
C TRP A 718 11.51 -23.99 9.59
N GLU A 719 12.53 -24.59 10.20
CA GLU A 719 13.67 -25.12 9.43
C GLU A 719 13.26 -26.22 8.43
N GLU A 720 12.35 -27.11 8.80
CA GLU A 720 11.80 -28.13 7.88
C GLU A 720 10.97 -27.50 6.74
N ASN A 721 10.24 -26.43 7.04
CA ASN A 721 9.53 -25.62 6.05
C ASN A 721 10.53 -24.94 5.08
N LEU A 722 11.66 -24.42 5.57
CA LEU A 722 12.74 -23.87 4.73
C LEU A 722 13.36 -24.94 3.81
N ARG A 723 13.73 -26.09 4.37
CA ARG A 723 14.28 -27.24 3.63
C ARG A 723 13.31 -27.75 2.55
N THR A 724 12.00 -27.69 2.83
CA THR A 724 10.95 -28.00 1.84
C THR A 724 10.94 -26.99 0.69
N MET A 725 11.03 -25.69 0.98
CA MET A 725 11.03 -24.65 -0.05
C MET A 725 12.29 -24.67 -0.93
N SER A 726 13.48 -24.71 -0.31
CA SER A 726 14.75 -24.76 -1.04
C SER A 726 14.93 -26.09 -1.79
N GLY A 727 14.54 -27.21 -1.17
CA GLY A 727 14.53 -28.53 -1.80
C GLY A 727 13.66 -28.58 -3.07
N ARG A 728 12.44 -28.01 -3.05
CA ARG A 728 11.59 -27.94 -4.25
C ARG A 728 12.24 -27.10 -5.35
N ILE A 729 12.86 -25.97 -5.02
CA ILE A 729 13.56 -25.10 -5.97
C ILE A 729 14.77 -25.81 -6.58
N ILE A 730 15.56 -26.53 -5.80
CA ILE A 730 16.70 -27.34 -6.27
C ILE A 730 16.22 -28.44 -7.22
N SER A 731 15.10 -29.10 -6.91
CA SER A 731 14.48 -30.08 -7.81
C SER A 731 13.98 -29.47 -9.11
N MET A 732 13.41 -28.25 -9.09
CA MET A 732 13.01 -27.54 -10.31
C MET A 732 14.20 -27.08 -11.16
N ARG A 733 15.32 -26.69 -10.54
CA ARG A 733 16.59 -26.41 -11.26
C ARG A 733 17.09 -27.65 -12.01
N LYS A 734 17.11 -28.80 -11.34
CA LYS A 734 17.49 -30.09 -11.95
C LYS A 734 16.53 -30.46 -13.09
N ALA A 735 15.22 -30.43 -12.84
CA ALA A 735 14.20 -30.80 -13.83
C ALA A 735 14.24 -29.91 -15.09
N LEU A 736 14.38 -28.59 -14.94
CA LEU A 736 14.50 -27.68 -16.07
C LEU A 736 15.77 -27.96 -16.88
N ARG A 737 16.92 -28.08 -16.21
CA ARG A 737 18.19 -28.39 -16.87
C ARG A 737 18.11 -29.71 -17.63
N SER A 738 17.66 -30.79 -16.99
CA SER A 738 17.54 -32.10 -17.63
C SER A 738 16.60 -32.06 -18.83
N LYS A 739 15.47 -31.34 -18.77
CA LYS A 739 14.56 -31.22 -19.92
C LYS A 739 15.16 -30.43 -21.09
N LEU A 740 16.00 -29.43 -20.84
CA LEU A 740 16.74 -28.72 -21.90
C LEU A 740 17.86 -29.59 -22.50
N GLU A 741 18.54 -30.39 -21.68
CA GLU A 741 19.55 -31.35 -22.13
C GLU A 741 18.92 -32.52 -22.92
N GLU A 742 17.77 -33.04 -22.49
CA GLU A 742 16.96 -34.06 -23.20
C GLU A 742 16.46 -33.59 -24.57
N LEU A 743 16.04 -32.32 -24.68
CA LEU A 743 15.63 -31.70 -25.95
C LEU A 743 16.83 -31.39 -26.87
N GLY A 744 18.07 -31.55 -26.40
CA GLY A 744 19.26 -31.13 -27.13
C GLY A 744 19.26 -29.63 -27.42
N THR A 745 18.79 -28.81 -26.48
CA THR A 745 18.64 -27.36 -26.66
C THR A 745 20.00 -26.68 -26.83
N PRO A 746 20.24 -25.88 -27.90
CA PRO A 746 21.55 -25.34 -28.20
C PRO A 746 22.21 -24.55 -27.06
N GLY A 747 23.51 -24.75 -26.88
CA GLY A 747 24.32 -24.14 -25.81
C GLY A 747 24.42 -25.01 -24.55
N THR A 748 24.89 -24.41 -23.45
CA THR A 748 25.04 -25.09 -22.15
C THR A 748 24.07 -24.54 -21.10
N TRP A 749 23.58 -25.45 -20.25
CA TRP A 749 22.50 -25.20 -19.29
C TRP A 749 22.86 -25.54 -17.82
N ASN A 750 24.13 -25.87 -17.55
CA ASN A 750 24.64 -26.17 -16.21
C ASN A 750 24.42 -25.03 -15.22
N HIS A 751 24.52 -23.78 -15.68
CA HIS A 751 24.32 -22.58 -14.84
C HIS A 751 22.96 -22.55 -14.13
N ILE A 752 21.93 -23.25 -14.61
CA ILE A 752 20.63 -23.38 -13.93
C ILE A 752 20.78 -24.15 -12.61
N THR A 753 21.63 -25.18 -12.56
CA THR A 753 21.92 -25.95 -11.33
C THR A 753 23.04 -25.35 -10.49
N ASP A 754 23.94 -24.61 -11.11
CA ASP A 754 25.11 -24.03 -10.43
C ASP A 754 24.74 -22.70 -9.73
N GLN A 755 23.70 -22.01 -10.22
CA GLN A 755 23.05 -20.88 -9.55
C GLN A 755 22.15 -21.37 -8.40
N ILE A 756 22.06 -20.58 -7.32
CA ILE A 756 21.35 -20.90 -6.07
C ILE A 756 20.21 -19.93 -5.75
N GLY A 757 19.42 -20.24 -4.71
CA GLY A 757 18.30 -19.42 -4.28
C GLY A 757 17.13 -19.37 -5.27
N MET A 758 16.33 -18.29 -5.22
CA MET A 758 15.04 -18.22 -5.92
C MET A 758 15.13 -17.96 -7.43
N PHE A 759 16.23 -17.37 -7.93
CA PHE A 759 16.32 -16.89 -9.32
C PHE A 759 17.37 -17.61 -10.15
N SER A 760 17.13 -17.71 -11.46
CA SER A 760 18.17 -18.07 -12.44
C SER A 760 18.24 -17.02 -13.54
N PHE A 761 19.44 -16.57 -13.89
CA PHE A 761 19.68 -15.95 -15.19
C PHE A 761 19.85 -17.04 -16.23
N THR A 762 18.83 -17.25 -17.06
CA THR A 762 18.84 -18.25 -18.14
C THR A 762 19.91 -17.99 -19.19
N GLY A 763 20.29 -16.72 -19.39
CA GLY A 763 21.10 -16.26 -20.52
C GLY A 763 20.29 -15.93 -21.78
N LEU A 764 18.96 -16.01 -21.72
CA LEU A 764 18.07 -15.64 -22.84
C LEU A 764 18.16 -14.14 -23.13
N THR A 765 18.19 -13.82 -24.42
CA THR A 765 18.12 -12.46 -24.97
C THR A 765 16.71 -11.89 -24.84
N GLU A 766 16.58 -10.56 -24.86
CA GLU A 766 15.26 -9.91 -24.81
C GLU A 766 14.35 -10.34 -25.98
N LYS A 767 14.91 -10.59 -27.18
CA LYS A 767 14.15 -11.14 -28.33
C LYS A 767 13.51 -12.50 -27.96
N GLN A 768 14.32 -13.43 -27.43
CA GLN A 768 13.84 -14.75 -27.02
C GLN A 768 12.82 -14.65 -25.87
N VAL A 769 13.03 -13.76 -24.90
CA VAL A 769 12.11 -13.53 -23.77
C VAL A 769 10.75 -12.99 -24.26
N LEU A 770 10.75 -12.03 -25.17
CA LEU A 770 9.52 -11.49 -25.75
C LEU A 770 8.80 -12.55 -26.59
N GLN A 771 9.52 -13.29 -27.44
CA GLN A 771 8.95 -14.40 -28.20
C GLN A 771 8.33 -15.47 -27.29
N ILE A 772 9.02 -15.90 -26.23
CA ILE A 772 8.50 -16.89 -25.26
C ILE A 772 7.23 -16.38 -24.55
N ARG A 773 7.11 -15.07 -24.33
CA ARG A 773 5.89 -14.46 -23.78
C ARG A 773 4.75 -14.42 -24.80
N GLU A 774 5.03 -14.13 -26.06
CA GLU A 774 4.05 -14.00 -27.15
C GLU A 774 3.55 -15.38 -27.64
N ASP A 775 4.46 -16.35 -27.85
CA ASP A 775 4.14 -17.69 -28.35
C ASP A 775 3.60 -18.65 -27.28
N ALA A 776 4.05 -18.49 -26.03
CA ALA A 776 3.85 -19.49 -24.96
C ALA A 776 3.33 -18.92 -23.64
N HIS A 777 2.98 -17.62 -23.58
CA HIS A 777 2.38 -16.99 -22.40
C HIS A 777 3.20 -17.18 -21.11
N VAL A 778 4.53 -17.25 -21.23
CA VAL A 778 5.45 -17.35 -20.08
C VAL A 778 6.02 -15.97 -19.75
N TYR A 779 5.76 -15.51 -18.53
CA TYR A 779 6.07 -14.16 -18.07
C TYR A 779 7.35 -14.16 -17.23
N MET A 780 8.42 -13.57 -17.76
CA MET A 780 9.70 -13.37 -17.06
C MET A 780 10.25 -11.96 -17.35
N THR A 781 11.30 -11.54 -16.66
CA THR A 781 11.91 -10.22 -16.93
C THR A 781 12.74 -10.23 -18.22
N LYS A 782 12.70 -9.12 -18.97
CA LYS A 782 13.38 -8.89 -20.27
C LYS A 782 14.86 -9.28 -20.34
N ASN A 783 15.55 -9.32 -19.20
CA ASN A 783 16.94 -9.73 -19.05
C ASN A 783 17.17 -11.25 -18.91
N GLY A 784 16.13 -12.08 -19.08
CA GLY A 784 16.24 -13.54 -18.99
C GLY A 784 16.28 -14.10 -17.56
N ARG A 785 15.98 -13.29 -16.53
CA ARG A 785 15.89 -13.77 -15.14
C ARG A 785 14.51 -14.37 -14.85
N ILE A 786 14.49 -15.66 -14.52
CA ILE A 786 13.30 -16.41 -14.08
C ILE A 786 13.27 -16.62 -12.57
N SER A 787 12.06 -16.68 -12.01
CA SER A 787 11.76 -17.17 -10.66
C SER A 787 11.59 -18.69 -10.69
N MET A 788 12.55 -19.43 -10.14
CA MET A 788 12.52 -20.90 -10.10
C MET A 788 11.36 -21.45 -9.28
N ALA A 789 10.77 -20.63 -8.39
CA ALA A 789 9.58 -20.99 -7.63
C ALA A 789 8.29 -21.00 -8.47
N GLY A 790 8.26 -20.33 -9.64
CA GLY A 790 7.13 -20.38 -10.58
C GLY A 790 7.05 -21.68 -11.40
N LEU A 791 8.14 -22.46 -11.41
CA LEU A 791 8.18 -23.79 -12.03
C LEU A 791 7.62 -24.85 -11.08
N ASN A 792 6.99 -25.87 -11.65
CA ASN A 792 6.44 -27.05 -10.98
C ASN A 792 6.45 -28.27 -11.92
N THR A 793 6.09 -29.45 -11.42
CA THR A 793 6.06 -30.68 -12.22
C THR A 793 5.13 -30.60 -13.44
N GLY A 794 4.05 -29.82 -13.36
CA GLY A 794 3.08 -29.64 -14.45
C GLY A 794 3.48 -28.66 -15.56
N ASN A 795 4.45 -27.75 -15.32
CA ASN A 795 4.81 -26.70 -16.28
C ASN A 795 6.29 -26.69 -16.71
N VAL A 796 7.20 -27.38 -16.02
CA VAL A 796 8.64 -27.31 -16.30
C VAL A 796 9.01 -27.79 -17.71
N GLU A 797 8.33 -28.83 -18.21
CA GLU A 797 8.52 -29.32 -19.59
C GLU A 797 7.94 -28.35 -20.64
N TYR A 798 6.81 -27.70 -20.35
CA TYR A 798 6.23 -26.70 -21.24
C TYR A 798 7.17 -25.50 -21.39
N PHE A 799 7.74 -25.02 -20.27
CA PHE A 799 8.74 -23.98 -20.31
C PHE A 799 10.03 -24.40 -21.04
N ALA A 800 10.54 -25.60 -20.80
CA ALA A 800 11.73 -26.11 -21.51
C ALA A 800 11.51 -26.16 -23.04
N LYS A 801 10.32 -26.58 -23.50
CA LYS A 801 9.95 -26.60 -24.92
C LYS A 801 9.82 -25.19 -25.52
N ALA A 802 9.28 -24.23 -24.77
CA ALA A 802 9.23 -22.83 -25.21
C ALA A 802 10.64 -22.21 -25.34
N VAL A 803 11.54 -22.53 -24.40
CA VAL A 803 12.96 -22.13 -24.47
C VAL A 803 13.66 -22.77 -25.66
N ASP A 804 13.48 -24.07 -25.90
CA ASP A 804 14.09 -24.77 -27.03
C ASP A 804 13.69 -24.16 -28.38
N LYS A 805 12.38 -23.94 -28.58
CA LYS A 805 11.84 -23.27 -29.79
C LYS A 805 12.50 -21.91 -30.01
N ALA A 806 12.41 -21.01 -29.03
CA ALA A 806 12.90 -19.64 -29.17
C ALA A 806 14.42 -19.55 -29.29
N VAL A 807 15.17 -20.49 -28.71
CA VAL A 807 16.62 -20.60 -28.92
C VAL A 807 16.92 -20.99 -30.37
N ARG A 808 16.26 -22.03 -30.93
CA ARG A 808 16.47 -22.46 -32.32
C ARG A 808 16.05 -21.41 -33.35
N GLU A 809 14.91 -20.76 -33.17
CA GLU A 809 14.38 -19.72 -34.08
C GLU A 809 15.11 -18.35 -33.95
N SER A 810 16.15 -18.28 -33.12
CA SER A 810 17.01 -17.11 -32.95
C SER A 810 18.44 -17.27 -33.50
N GLN A 811 18.74 -18.44 -34.09
CA GLN A 811 19.99 -18.74 -34.78
C GLN A 811 19.89 -18.44 -36.28
#